data_AF-A0A7K3PCX2-F1
#
_entry.id   AF-A0A7K3PCX2-F1
#
_cell.length_a   1.000
_cell.length_b   1.000
_cell.length_c   1.000
_cell.angle_alpha   90.00
_cell.angle_beta   90.00
_cell.angle_gamma   90.00
#
_symmetry.space_group_name_H-M   'P 1'
#
loop_
_entity.id
_entity.type
_entity.pdbx_description
1 polymer ?
#
loop_
_entity_poly.entity_id
_entity_poly.type
_entity_poly.pdbx_seq_one_letter_code
_entity_poly.pdbx_strand_id
1 'polypeptide(L)'
;MDSTPPSSSSSPFDLVSSALGRYIPRGQAAAPGAAGSPSDPAGAPPEQDVPAAGPQEQILGAVNLDRELRVTHRNLEAPVFAGLDAPTGSPFVDLLPQGDVPTVTRRLRQVLETGEAHVARVQRLRRADGSELVVSMSILPAAAPQEGLTVSLIAMARRLHLYAAETAIGTSLDIGETAQSLAESLLAWGDVAAIDLDFAVWTGEGVTERAQDRIRLRRAALVPDRAWPEGYVTLGDDLPGEASRLLAQAIRRADTPQSIVIPDRAAIERVLGSPRLVRALVPSDRSAGVACVPLVLEGDPPVVLGVAEVWRRADRPFADSELLDLEELVARTSHHVDLARQHQREHTQVLALQRRLLPRSGGGTIQTASVYQPTTPDSAGVGGDWVNSFPLPDGRTALVVGDVVGHGLGAAATMGQLSMEARALLSAGLAPDEVLEHLDETVTLLDDAETGLAAGYSALGSTCCIAVYDPVSHRVALSSAGHLPPILVSPDGRAGPLALRPHPGLGAEFALREPFGVHTFVAPPGSLLALYTDGLVEDPAVPIDEGIGRLSDAVASVHPWDPLQQAARRVVSEVMPARQRDDVTLLLARMIGYRKEDTATWRLPARDDAAVRARELVSALLRQWRTRDGTRDSVLLLVSELVTNAVRHAGGPITVRLIRDGPGLLCEVGDTGNGRPRLGRAGLLDDGGRGLHVVHRLTTRWGVRWTETGKVVWAEVVR
;
A
#
# COMPACT_ATOMS: atom_id res chain seq x y z
N MET A 1 26.66 -29.29 9.30
CA MET A 1 27.52 -28.36 8.53
C MET A 1 26.70 -27.12 8.34
N ASP A 2 27.04 -26.09 9.11
CA ASP A 2 26.34 -24.82 9.22
C ASP A 2 26.25 -24.12 7.86
N SER A 3 25.08 -23.54 7.59
CA SER A 3 24.87 -22.62 6.48
C SER A 3 24.06 -21.44 7.00
N THR A 4 24.78 -20.51 7.64
CA THR A 4 24.33 -19.15 7.95
C THR A 4 24.08 -18.39 6.64
N PRO A 5 22.97 -17.64 6.52
CA PRO A 5 22.74 -16.74 5.39
C PRO A 5 23.64 -15.49 5.50
N PRO A 6 23.97 -14.81 4.39
CA PRO A 6 24.80 -13.61 4.42
C PRO A 6 24.01 -12.44 5.00
N SER A 7 24.50 -11.88 6.11
CA SER A 7 24.11 -10.56 6.60
C SER A 7 24.73 -9.50 5.69
N SER A 8 23.94 -8.87 4.83
CA SER A 8 24.36 -7.67 4.09
C SER A 8 23.41 -6.51 4.37
N SER A 9 23.43 -6.00 5.60
CA SER A 9 23.26 -4.56 5.81
C SER A 9 24.65 -3.95 5.65
N SER A 10 24.97 -3.46 4.45
CA SER A 10 26.17 -2.63 4.28
C SER A 10 26.08 -1.47 5.25
N SER A 11 27.08 -1.29 6.11
CA SER A 11 27.08 -0.15 7.01
C SER A 11 27.13 1.15 6.18
N PRO A 12 26.60 2.28 6.66
CA PRO A 12 26.74 3.57 5.98
C PRO A 12 28.20 3.92 5.64
N PHE A 13 29.15 3.40 6.43
CA PHE A 13 30.59 3.49 6.18
C PHE A 13 31.02 2.73 4.91
N ASP A 14 30.45 1.56 4.62
CA ASP A 14 30.74 0.78 3.41
C ASP A 14 30.14 1.44 2.15
N LEU A 15 29.01 2.13 2.28
CA LEU A 15 28.41 2.90 1.18
C LEU A 15 29.28 4.12 0.81
N VAL A 16 29.76 4.88 1.80
CA VAL A 16 30.67 6.00 1.58
C VAL A 16 32.05 5.53 1.11
N SER A 17 32.57 4.44 1.68
CA SER A 17 33.86 3.83 1.29
C SER A 17 33.83 3.24 -0.13
N SER A 18 32.72 2.60 -0.53
CA SER A 18 32.55 2.09 -1.89
C SER A 18 32.33 3.19 -2.93
N ALA A 19 31.66 4.29 -2.57
CA ALA A 19 31.53 5.47 -3.42
C ALA A 19 32.89 6.15 -3.66
N LEU A 20 33.72 6.29 -2.61
CA LEU A 20 35.10 6.80 -2.72
C LEU A 20 36.01 5.84 -3.49
N GLY A 21 35.81 4.53 -3.33
CA GLY A 21 36.58 3.47 -3.99
C GLY A 21 36.40 3.38 -5.51
N ARG A 22 35.30 3.91 -6.08
CA ARG A 22 35.08 3.99 -7.53
C ARG A 22 35.81 5.16 -8.19
N TYR A 23 36.23 6.17 -7.44
CA TYR A 23 36.84 7.40 -7.97
C TYR A 23 38.37 7.45 -7.81
N ILE A 24 38.94 6.53 -7.04
CA ILE A 24 40.40 6.28 -7.04
C ILE A 24 40.68 5.30 -8.18
N PRO A 25 41.37 5.68 -9.28
CA PRO A 25 41.74 4.73 -10.32
C PRO A 25 42.64 3.67 -9.68
N ARG A 26 42.14 2.43 -9.55
CA ARG A 26 42.94 1.31 -9.07
C ARG A 26 44.05 1.06 -10.08
N GLY A 27 45.28 1.40 -9.71
CA GLY A 27 46.48 0.91 -10.37
C GLY A 27 46.40 -0.62 -10.46
N GLN A 28 46.69 -1.15 -11.65
CA GLN A 28 46.58 -2.56 -11.99
C GLN A 28 47.21 -3.44 -10.91
N ALA A 29 46.40 -4.29 -10.28
CA ALA A 29 46.87 -5.41 -9.50
C ALA A 29 47.46 -6.45 -10.45
N ALA A 30 48.75 -6.77 -10.26
CA ALA A 30 49.43 -7.87 -10.94
C ALA A 30 48.72 -9.20 -10.61
N ALA A 31 48.34 -9.95 -11.64
CA ALA A 31 47.88 -11.34 -11.52
C ALA A 31 49.06 -12.32 -11.69
N PRO A 32 49.05 -13.50 -11.03
CA PRO A 32 50.09 -14.51 -11.15
C PRO A 32 49.92 -15.33 -12.46
N GLY A 33 51.03 -15.85 -12.98
CA GLY A 33 51.19 -16.21 -14.39
C GLY A 33 50.66 -17.56 -14.88
N ALA A 34 50.82 -17.77 -16.19
CA ALA A 34 50.85 -19.07 -16.87
C ALA A 34 51.67 -18.95 -18.19
N ALA A 35 52.37 -20.03 -18.55
CA ALA A 35 53.44 -20.11 -19.54
C ALA A 35 53.00 -20.22 -21.02
N GLY A 36 53.88 -19.80 -21.94
CA GLY A 36 53.84 -20.16 -23.38
C GLY A 36 54.68 -19.23 -24.29
N SER A 37 55.82 -19.71 -24.78
CA SER A 37 56.83 -19.04 -25.67
C SER A 37 56.46 -19.11 -27.20
N PRO A 38 57.33 -18.71 -28.18
CA PRO A 38 57.89 -17.38 -28.51
C PRO A 38 57.81 -17.01 -30.04
N SER A 39 57.89 -15.72 -30.44
CA SER A 39 58.54 -15.24 -31.70
C SER A 39 58.44 -13.71 -31.94
N ASP A 40 59.58 -13.01 -31.83
CA ASP A 40 60.19 -11.85 -32.56
C ASP A 40 59.46 -11.11 -33.73
N PRO A 41 59.92 -9.91 -34.20
CA PRO A 41 60.13 -8.61 -33.53
C PRO A 41 59.64 -7.39 -34.40
N ALA A 42 59.95 -6.16 -33.95
CA ALA A 42 60.04 -4.89 -34.70
C ALA A 42 58.85 -3.91 -34.72
N GLY A 43 59.10 -2.72 -34.16
CA GLY A 43 58.31 -1.50 -34.38
C GLY A 43 58.30 -0.54 -33.19
N ALA A 44 59.23 0.42 -33.15
CA ALA A 44 59.16 1.64 -32.33
C ALA A 44 59.17 2.86 -33.28
N PRO A 45 58.81 4.11 -32.90
CA PRO A 45 58.18 4.66 -31.68
C PRO A 45 56.97 5.60 -32.08
N PRO A 46 56.41 6.53 -31.27
CA PRO A 46 57.10 7.68 -30.66
C PRO A 46 56.80 7.89 -29.16
N GLU A 47 57.70 8.61 -28.51
CA GLU A 47 57.55 9.19 -27.17
C GLU A 47 56.25 10.00 -27.06
N GLN A 48 55.41 9.63 -26.09
CA GLN A 48 54.36 10.50 -25.57
C GLN A 48 54.72 10.82 -24.12
N ASP A 49 54.90 12.11 -23.85
CA ASP A 49 55.03 12.69 -22.52
C ASP A 49 53.95 12.13 -21.59
N VAL A 50 54.38 11.36 -20.60
CA VAL A 50 53.54 11.02 -19.44
C VAL A 50 53.49 12.28 -18.58
N PRO A 51 52.33 12.94 -18.41
CA PRO A 51 52.23 14.00 -17.42
C PRO A 51 52.46 13.38 -16.04
N ALA A 52 53.45 13.90 -15.31
CA ALA A 52 53.73 13.50 -13.94
C ALA A 52 52.44 13.48 -13.12
N ALA A 53 52.11 12.33 -12.53
CA ALA A 53 51.01 12.21 -11.59
C ALA A 53 51.22 13.23 -10.46
N GLY A 54 50.29 14.20 -10.37
CA GLY A 54 50.26 15.15 -9.26
C GLY A 54 50.10 14.42 -7.92
N PRO A 55 50.56 15.03 -6.81
CA PRO A 55 50.50 14.41 -5.49
C PRO A 55 49.04 14.06 -5.13
N GLN A 56 48.78 12.81 -4.74
CA GLN A 56 47.49 12.40 -4.19
C GLN A 56 47.22 13.21 -2.91
N GLU A 57 46.23 14.11 -2.95
CA GLU A 57 45.80 14.85 -1.76
C GLU A 57 45.14 13.87 -0.78
N GLN A 58 45.81 13.63 0.35
CA GLN A 58 45.26 12.83 1.44
C GLN A 58 44.17 13.65 2.15
N ILE A 59 42.90 13.25 1.98
CA ILE A 59 41.72 13.99 2.49
C ILE A 59 41.17 13.46 3.82
N LEU A 60 41.73 12.38 4.37
CA LEU A 60 41.28 11.77 5.61
C LEU A 60 42.21 12.12 6.76
N GLY A 61 41.64 12.55 7.87
CA GLY A 61 42.28 12.80 9.14
C GLY A 61 41.52 12.14 10.29
N ALA A 62 42.17 11.95 11.43
CA ALA A 62 41.54 11.39 12.61
C ALA A 62 42.06 12.05 13.89
N VAL A 63 41.19 12.22 14.88
CA VAL A 63 41.53 12.75 16.21
C VAL A 63 40.92 11.84 17.26
N ASN A 64 41.76 11.26 18.12
CA ASN A 64 41.30 10.47 19.26
C ASN A 64 41.17 11.37 20.48
N LEU A 65 40.11 11.16 21.25
CA LEU A 65 39.76 11.93 22.44
C LEU A 65 39.66 11.02 23.66
N ASP A 66 40.03 11.52 24.84
CA ASP A 66 39.73 10.89 26.12
C ASP A 66 38.27 11.15 26.56
N ARG A 67 37.88 10.63 27.75
CA ARG A 67 36.54 10.83 28.31
C ARG A 67 36.26 12.30 28.66
N GLU A 68 37.31 13.09 28.87
CA GLU A 68 37.26 14.53 29.11
C GLU A 68 37.25 15.37 27.81
N LEU A 69 37.14 14.72 26.64
CA LEU A 69 37.12 15.32 25.30
C LEU A 69 38.42 16.07 24.92
N ARG A 70 39.55 15.67 25.51
CA ARG A 70 40.88 16.18 25.17
C ARG A 70 41.55 15.29 24.14
N VAL A 71 42.31 15.91 23.26
CA VAL A 71 43.02 15.23 22.17
C VAL A 71 44.13 14.34 22.75
N THR A 72 44.03 13.03 22.57
CA THR A 72 45.07 12.07 22.95
C THR A 72 46.01 11.76 21.80
N HIS A 73 45.45 11.67 20.59
CA HIS A 73 46.21 11.41 19.37
C HIS A 73 45.58 12.15 18.18
N ARG A 74 46.41 12.56 17.21
CA ARG A 74 45.97 13.24 15.99
C ARG A 74 46.72 12.71 14.78
N ASN A 75 46.00 12.59 13.68
CA ASN A 75 46.53 12.33 12.35
C ASN A 75 45.96 13.38 11.41
N LEU A 76 46.59 14.56 11.38
CA LEU A 76 46.17 15.74 10.60
C LEU A 76 47.34 16.31 9.78
N GLU A 77 48.30 15.47 9.39
CA GLU A 77 49.55 15.89 8.73
C GLU A 77 49.37 16.23 7.25
N ALA A 78 48.24 15.86 6.65
CA ALA A 78 47.98 16.12 5.24
C ALA A 78 47.81 17.63 4.94
N PRO A 79 48.23 18.12 3.76
CA PRO A 79 48.18 19.54 3.40
C PRO A 79 46.79 20.17 3.55
N VAL A 80 45.72 19.39 3.35
CA VAL A 80 44.33 19.86 3.46
C VAL A 80 43.92 20.22 4.90
N PHE A 81 44.60 19.69 5.91
CA PHE A 81 44.38 20.00 7.32
C PHE A 81 45.38 21.01 7.87
N ALA A 82 46.26 21.57 7.02
CA ALA A 82 47.23 22.59 7.42
C ALA A 82 46.53 23.77 8.09
N GLY A 83 47.07 24.18 9.25
CA GLY A 83 46.50 25.24 10.09
C GLY A 83 45.48 24.76 11.13
N LEU A 84 45.13 23.47 11.20
CA LEU A 84 44.34 22.93 12.33
C LEU A 84 45.26 22.55 13.50
N ASP A 85 45.30 23.41 14.52
CA ASP A 85 46.13 23.18 15.72
C ASP A 85 45.38 22.40 16.80
N ALA A 86 45.63 21.08 16.84
CA ALA A 86 45.06 20.16 17.82
C ALA A 86 46.11 19.51 18.75
N PRO A 87 46.92 20.26 19.52
CA PRO A 87 48.01 19.66 20.30
C PRO A 87 47.48 18.64 21.33
N THR A 88 48.25 17.57 21.57
CA THR A 88 47.88 16.56 22.57
C THR A 88 47.63 17.21 23.94
N GLY A 89 46.51 16.89 24.57
CA GLY A 89 46.04 17.45 25.83
C GLY A 89 45.15 18.69 25.69
N SER A 90 45.04 19.30 24.50
CA SER A 90 44.08 20.39 24.27
C SER A 90 42.66 19.85 24.13
N PRO A 91 41.64 20.62 24.50
CA PRO A 91 40.26 20.22 24.28
C PRO A 91 39.92 20.26 22.77
N PHE A 92 39.20 19.26 22.26
CA PHE A 92 38.82 19.18 20.85
C PHE A 92 38.03 20.41 20.37
N VAL A 93 37.26 21.02 21.29
CA VAL A 93 36.40 22.16 21.01
C VAL A 93 37.16 23.41 20.56
N ASP A 94 38.47 23.49 20.78
CA ASP A 94 39.30 24.62 20.31
C ASP A 94 39.42 24.67 18.77
N LEU A 95 39.23 23.51 18.12
CA LEU A 95 39.17 23.36 16.66
C LEU A 95 37.83 23.82 16.08
N LEU A 96 36.85 24.14 16.90
CA LEU A 96 35.51 24.51 16.45
C LEU A 96 35.36 26.03 16.41
N PRO A 97 34.54 26.57 15.48
CA PRO A 97 34.01 27.92 15.60
C PRO A 97 33.28 28.07 16.96
N GLN A 98 33.40 29.23 17.61
CA GLN A 98 32.83 29.45 18.95
C GLN A 98 31.31 29.16 19.03
N GLY A 99 30.59 29.32 17.92
CA GLY A 99 29.15 29.01 17.83
C GLY A 99 28.86 27.52 17.86
N ASP A 100 29.76 26.68 17.35
CA ASP A 100 29.53 25.24 17.16
C ASP A 100 29.95 24.42 18.40
N VAL A 101 30.75 25.03 19.30
CA VAL A 101 31.26 24.40 20.53
C VAL A 101 30.16 23.70 21.36
N PRO A 102 29.02 24.34 21.70
CA PRO A 102 28.00 23.69 22.53
C PRO A 102 27.37 22.46 21.86
N THR A 103 27.09 22.53 20.56
CA THR A 103 26.45 21.44 19.81
C THR A 103 27.38 20.24 19.69
N VAL A 104 28.60 20.47 19.20
CA VAL A 104 29.54 19.36 18.96
C VAL A 104 29.95 18.72 20.28
N THR A 105 30.12 19.50 21.36
CA THR A 105 30.39 18.96 22.70
C THR A 105 29.28 18.02 23.16
N ARG A 106 28.01 18.39 22.94
CA ARG A 106 26.87 17.53 23.28
C ARG A 106 26.86 16.24 22.47
N ARG A 107 27.14 16.30 21.16
CA ARG A 107 27.23 15.10 20.30
C ARG A 107 28.33 14.16 20.78
N LEU A 108 29.52 14.69 21.06
CA LEU A 108 30.64 13.91 21.59
C LEU A 108 30.25 13.21 22.91
N ARG A 109 29.60 13.92 23.84
CA ARG A 109 29.11 13.32 25.09
C ARG A 109 28.02 12.27 24.87
N GLN A 110 27.11 12.51 23.94
CA GLN A 110 26.05 11.55 23.62
C GLN A 110 26.64 10.23 23.11
N VAL A 111 27.62 10.25 22.20
CA VAL A 111 28.28 9.03 21.72
C VAL A 111 29.06 8.32 22.85
N LEU A 112 29.69 9.08 23.76
CA LEU A 112 30.33 8.52 24.96
C LEU A 112 29.33 7.81 25.89
N GLU A 113 28.12 8.35 26.03
CA GLU A 113 27.09 7.84 26.93
C GLU A 113 26.30 6.68 26.32
N THR A 114 25.92 6.76 25.04
CA THR A 114 25.06 5.76 24.39
C THR A 114 25.82 4.67 23.65
N GLY A 115 27.08 4.93 23.26
CA GLY A 115 27.86 4.04 22.40
C GLY A 115 27.40 3.99 20.94
N GLU A 116 26.33 4.71 20.57
CA GLU A 116 25.86 4.79 19.19
C GLU A 116 26.69 5.76 18.39
N ALA A 117 27.25 5.29 17.26
CA ALA A 117 28.06 6.11 16.38
C ALA A 117 27.25 7.28 15.76
N HIS A 118 27.88 8.45 15.65
CA HIS A 118 27.34 9.58 14.93
C HIS A 118 28.14 9.80 13.64
N VAL A 119 27.60 9.37 12.50
CA VAL A 119 28.37 9.21 11.26
C VAL A 119 28.07 10.34 10.26
N ALA A 120 29.12 10.78 9.56
CA ALA A 120 29.07 11.60 8.34
C ALA A 120 28.27 12.92 8.46
N ARG A 121 28.47 13.66 9.55
CA ARG A 121 27.88 15.01 9.69
C ARG A 121 28.84 16.06 9.19
N VAL A 122 28.35 17.00 8.40
CA VAL A 122 29.15 18.15 7.99
C VAL A 122 29.44 19.02 9.20
N GLN A 123 30.71 19.32 9.41
CA GLN A 123 31.21 20.16 10.49
C GLN A 123 32.19 21.18 9.92
N ARG A 124 32.22 22.36 10.54
CA ARG A 124 33.25 23.37 10.28
C ARG A 124 34.32 23.29 11.35
N LEU A 125 35.57 23.29 10.92
CA LEU A 125 36.75 23.39 11.78
C LEU A 125 37.45 24.72 11.52
N ARG A 126 37.91 25.38 12.57
CA ARG A 126 38.61 26.66 12.50
C ARG A 126 40.11 26.44 12.42
N ARG A 127 40.74 27.04 11.42
CA ARG A 127 42.20 27.09 11.26
C ARG A 127 42.82 28.26 12.03
N ALA A 128 44.12 28.19 12.29
CA ALA A 128 44.90 29.18 13.03
C ALA A 128 44.91 30.57 12.35
N ASP A 129 44.74 30.63 11.03
CA ASP A 129 44.60 31.87 10.25
C ASP A 129 43.19 32.49 10.31
N GLY A 130 42.25 31.84 11.02
CA GLY A 130 40.86 32.26 11.15
C GLY A 130 39.94 31.76 10.04
N SER A 131 40.46 31.06 9.02
CA SER A 131 39.64 30.42 7.99
C SER A 131 38.94 29.15 8.50
N GLU A 132 37.88 28.74 7.82
CA GLU A 132 37.11 27.53 8.18
C GLU A 132 37.31 26.43 7.13
N LEU A 133 37.57 25.21 7.59
CA LEU A 133 37.59 23.99 6.79
C LEU A 133 36.28 23.23 7.00
N VAL A 134 35.60 22.88 5.90
CA VAL A 134 34.43 22.01 5.94
C VAL A 134 34.88 20.56 5.88
N VAL A 135 34.41 19.76 6.83
CA VAL A 135 34.75 18.34 6.94
C VAL A 135 33.48 17.52 7.11
N SER A 136 33.48 16.30 6.58
CA SER A 136 32.56 15.26 7.07
C SER A 136 33.17 14.67 8.33
N MET A 137 32.49 14.85 9.45
CA MET A 137 32.89 14.43 10.78
C MET A 137 32.06 13.22 11.20
N SER A 138 32.74 12.12 11.53
CA SER A 138 32.16 10.94 12.15
C SER A 138 32.73 10.76 13.55
N ILE A 139 31.87 10.63 14.54
CA ILE A 139 32.21 10.40 15.94
C ILE A 139 31.90 8.94 16.25
N LEU A 140 32.93 8.20 16.63
CA LEU A 140 32.88 6.77 16.89
C LEU A 140 33.35 6.51 18.33
N PRO A 141 32.77 5.54 19.05
CA PRO A 141 33.37 5.05 20.29
C PRO A 141 34.76 4.47 19.98
N ALA A 142 35.74 4.73 20.85
CA ALA A 142 37.08 4.19 20.68
C ALA A 142 37.07 2.65 20.77
N ALA A 143 37.85 1.98 19.92
CA ALA A 143 38.00 0.53 19.96
C ALA A 143 38.82 0.11 21.19
N ALA A 144 38.39 -0.95 21.88
CA ALA A 144 39.14 -1.52 23.00
C ALA A 144 40.58 -1.88 22.56
N PRO A 145 41.62 -1.57 23.36
CA PRO A 145 41.60 -1.21 24.77
C PRO A 145 41.60 0.30 25.07
N GLN A 146 41.39 1.17 24.07
CA GLN A 146 41.35 2.63 24.30
C GLN A 146 39.97 3.06 24.82
N GLU A 147 39.95 3.89 25.87
CA GLU A 147 38.71 4.54 26.35
C GLU A 147 38.58 5.93 25.72
N GLY A 148 37.37 6.30 25.29
CA GLY A 148 37.09 7.63 24.73
C GLY A 148 36.42 7.56 23.35
N LEU A 149 36.79 8.47 22.45
CA LEU A 149 36.20 8.60 21.11
C LEU A 149 37.26 8.66 20.01
N THR A 150 36.90 8.21 18.82
CA THR A 150 37.62 8.48 17.58
C THR A 150 36.77 9.39 16.70
N VAL A 151 37.28 10.59 16.42
CA VAL A 151 36.67 11.53 15.48
C VAL A 151 37.39 11.41 14.14
N SER A 152 36.72 10.84 13.15
CA SER A 152 37.20 10.80 11.77
C SER A 152 36.77 12.08 11.05
N LEU A 153 37.71 12.71 10.35
CA LEU A 153 37.53 13.95 9.62
C LEU A 153 37.89 13.72 8.15
N ILE A 154 36.92 13.86 7.26
CA ILE A 154 37.18 13.85 5.82
C ILE A 154 37.10 15.30 5.36
N ALA A 155 38.21 15.87 4.93
CA ALA A 155 38.22 17.18 4.32
C ALA A 155 37.37 17.15 3.05
N MET A 156 36.31 17.96 3.05
CA MET A 156 35.44 18.09 1.90
C MET A 156 35.79 19.39 1.20
N ALA A 157 36.08 19.32 -0.10
CA ALA A 157 35.80 20.48 -0.93
C ALA A 157 34.28 20.74 -0.87
N ARG A 158 33.83 22.00 -0.82
CA ARG A 158 32.38 22.31 -0.81
C ARG A 158 31.60 21.56 -1.91
N ARG A 159 32.23 21.37 -3.08
CA ARG A 159 31.70 20.58 -4.21
C ARG A 159 31.57 19.07 -3.94
N LEU A 160 32.45 18.48 -3.13
CA LEU A 160 32.37 17.06 -2.74
C LEU A 160 31.19 16.77 -1.80
N HIS A 161 30.76 17.77 -1.00
CA HIS A 161 29.55 17.65 -0.17
C HIS A 161 28.28 17.58 -1.01
N LEU A 162 28.17 18.38 -2.07
CA LEU A 162 27.06 18.31 -3.02
C LEU A 162 26.93 16.91 -3.63
N TYR A 163 28.04 16.30 -4.04
CA TYR A 163 28.03 14.93 -4.60
C TYR A 163 27.73 13.85 -3.55
N ALA A 164 28.21 13.99 -2.32
CA ALA A 164 27.92 13.03 -1.25
C ALA A 164 26.44 13.07 -0.84
N ALA A 165 25.86 14.29 -0.73
CA ALA A 165 24.44 14.48 -0.50
C ALA A 165 23.61 13.89 -1.64
N GLU A 166 24.03 14.06 -2.90
CA GLU A 166 23.40 13.45 -4.07
C GLU A 166 23.36 11.92 -4.02
N THR A 167 24.41 11.25 -3.52
CA THR A 167 24.38 9.78 -3.38
C THR A 167 23.49 9.27 -2.25
N ALA A 168 23.18 10.13 -1.27
CA ALA A 168 22.31 9.78 -0.14
C ALA A 168 20.83 10.14 -0.40
N ILE A 169 20.59 11.19 -1.18
CA ILE A 169 19.25 11.66 -1.55
C ILE A 169 18.75 10.84 -2.75
N GLY A 170 17.54 10.28 -2.66
CA GLY A 170 16.95 9.49 -3.74
C GLY A 170 17.15 7.98 -3.63
N THR A 171 17.71 7.49 -2.52
CA THR A 171 17.73 6.04 -2.22
C THR A 171 16.37 5.49 -1.77
N SER A 172 15.41 6.37 -1.52
CA SER A 172 14.04 6.08 -1.10
C SER A 172 13.05 6.72 -2.06
N LEU A 173 11.91 6.05 -2.27
CA LEU A 173 10.75 6.60 -2.99
C LEU A 173 9.70 7.18 -2.02
N ASP A 174 10.04 7.32 -0.74
CA ASP A 174 9.22 8.03 0.23
C ASP A 174 9.51 9.54 0.23
N ILE A 175 8.44 10.34 0.17
CA ILE A 175 8.52 11.81 0.11
C ILE A 175 9.12 12.38 1.41
N GLY A 176 8.76 11.82 2.56
CA GLY A 176 9.25 12.25 3.86
C GLY A 176 10.73 11.93 4.07
N GLU A 177 11.17 10.72 3.73
CA GLU A 177 12.58 10.33 3.81
C GLU A 177 13.46 11.14 2.86
N THR A 178 12.96 11.42 1.64
CA THR A 178 13.66 12.28 0.68
C THR A 178 13.78 13.71 1.20
N ALA A 179 12.69 14.29 1.74
CA ALA A 179 12.71 15.61 2.35
C ALA A 179 13.64 15.68 3.58
N GLN A 180 13.65 14.62 4.40
CA GLN A 180 14.51 14.51 5.58
C GLN A 180 15.99 14.48 5.17
N SER A 181 16.34 13.66 4.18
CA SER A 181 17.71 13.57 3.64
C SER A 181 18.18 14.91 3.07
N LEU A 182 17.30 15.65 2.39
CA LEU A 182 17.58 17.01 1.94
C LEU A 182 17.85 17.96 3.11
N ALA A 183 16.96 17.99 4.11
CA ALA A 183 17.11 18.85 5.28
C ALA A 183 18.41 18.58 6.04
N GLU A 184 18.76 17.31 6.24
CA GLU A 184 20.03 16.91 6.88
C GLU A 184 21.25 17.38 6.09
N SER A 185 21.18 17.36 4.75
CA SER A 185 22.25 17.82 3.88
C SER A 185 22.40 19.34 3.90
N LEU A 186 21.28 20.07 3.99
CA LEU A 186 21.24 21.54 4.03
C LEU A 186 21.77 22.13 5.34
N LEU A 187 21.83 21.35 6.43
CA LEU A 187 22.44 21.79 7.69
C LEU A 187 23.91 22.18 7.56
N ALA A 188 24.63 21.78 6.51
CA ALA A 188 25.99 22.24 6.27
C ALA A 188 26.10 23.79 6.17
N TRP A 189 25.02 24.46 5.75
CA TRP A 189 24.98 25.90 5.51
C TRP A 189 24.17 26.70 6.55
N GLY A 190 23.58 26.05 7.55
CA GLY A 190 22.76 26.70 8.58
C GLY A 190 22.67 25.94 9.90
N ASP A 191 21.94 26.53 10.84
CA ASP A 191 21.72 25.97 12.19
C ASP A 191 20.39 25.19 12.26
N VAL A 192 19.48 25.43 11.30
CA VAL A 192 18.22 24.69 11.13
C VAL A 192 17.92 24.58 9.65
N ALA A 193 17.52 23.41 9.21
CA ALA A 193 16.95 23.20 7.88
C ALA A 193 15.51 22.70 8.00
N ALA A 194 14.60 23.25 7.19
CA ALA A 194 13.23 22.78 7.08
C ALA A 194 12.85 22.64 5.60
N ILE A 195 12.06 21.62 5.28
CA ILE A 195 11.47 21.44 3.95
C ILE A 195 9.97 21.50 4.13
N ASP A 196 9.34 22.44 3.45
CA ASP A 196 7.90 22.60 3.46
C ASP A 196 7.39 22.35 2.03
N LEU A 197 6.63 21.28 1.84
CA LEU A 197 6.12 20.85 0.53
C LEU A 197 4.66 21.24 0.37
N ASP A 198 4.23 21.49 -0.87
CA ASP A 198 2.80 21.67 -1.15
C ASP A 198 2.04 20.40 -0.76
N PHE A 199 0.89 20.57 -0.11
CA PHE A 199 -0.06 19.52 0.21
C PHE A 199 -0.38 18.61 -1.00
N ALA A 200 -0.43 19.15 -2.21
CA ALA A 200 -0.66 18.37 -3.43
C ALA A 200 0.46 17.36 -3.74
N VAL A 201 1.69 17.58 -3.25
CA VAL A 201 2.80 16.62 -3.35
C VAL A 201 2.49 15.38 -2.50
N TRP A 202 1.95 15.57 -1.29
CA TRP A 202 1.60 14.48 -0.38
C TRP A 202 0.44 13.62 -0.85
N THR A 203 -0.56 14.23 -1.48
CA THR A 203 -1.76 13.52 -1.94
C THR A 203 -1.56 12.83 -3.28
N GLY A 204 -0.45 13.09 -3.95
CA GLY A 204 -0.31 12.74 -5.35
C GLY A 204 -1.39 13.41 -6.21
N GLU A 205 -1.98 14.53 -5.83
CA GLU A 205 -2.85 15.26 -6.76
C GLU A 205 -2.00 16.06 -7.73
N GLY A 206 -2.43 16.15 -9.00
CA GLY A 206 -1.80 17.00 -10.02
C GLY A 206 -1.44 18.38 -9.46
N VAL A 207 -0.16 18.66 -9.27
CA VAL A 207 0.36 20.04 -9.08
C VAL A 207 0.20 20.73 -10.43
N THR A 208 -1.06 21.02 -10.78
CA THR A 208 -1.45 21.52 -12.10
C THR A 208 -1.33 23.03 -12.13
N GLU A 209 -1.15 23.56 -13.34
CA GLU A 209 -1.04 24.98 -13.67
C GLU A 209 -2.15 25.88 -13.10
N ARG A 210 -3.28 25.32 -12.63
CA ARG A 210 -4.46 26.08 -12.17
C ARG A 210 -4.63 26.18 -10.66
N ALA A 211 -3.90 25.40 -9.86
CA ALA A 211 -3.94 25.48 -8.38
C ALA A 211 -2.90 26.47 -7.80
N GLN A 212 -2.22 27.22 -8.68
CA GLN A 212 -1.05 28.05 -8.36
C GLN A 212 -1.34 29.20 -7.37
N ASP A 213 -2.59 29.62 -7.22
CA ASP A 213 -3.00 30.69 -6.30
C ASP A 213 -3.13 30.26 -4.83
N ARG A 214 -3.03 28.95 -4.51
CA ARG A 214 -3.24 28.43 -3.14
C ARG A 214 -2.23 27.33 -2.77
N ILE A 215 -0.94 27.64 -2.88
CA ILE A 215 0.13 26.78 -2.32
C ILE A 215 -0.14 26.60 -0.82
N ARG A 216 -0.37 25.35 -0.41
CA ARG A 216 -0.59 24.97 0.98
C ARG A 216 0.61 24.18 1.46
N LEU A 217 1.56 24.88 2.05
CA LEU A 217 2.79 24.26 2.54
C LEU A 217 2.51 23.44 3.80
N ARG A 218 3.10 22.24 3.86
CA ARG A 218 3.12 21.33 5.00
C ARG A 218 4.56 20.92 5.27
N ARG A 219 4.93 20.88 6.55
CA ARG A 219 6.29 20.57 6.97
C ARG A 219 6.64 19.10 6.73
N ALA A 220 7.51 18.89 5.75
CA ALA A 220 7.96 17.57 5.30
C ALA A 220 9.22 17.10 6.00
N ALA A 221 10.09 18.02 6.37
CA ALA A 221 11.26 17.73 7.17
C ALA A 221 11.62 18.93 8.02
N LEU A 222 12.20 18.65 9.18
CA LEU A 222 12.72 19.66 10.09
C LEU A 222 13.88 19.06 10.84
N VAL A 223 15.07 19.60 10.56
CA VAL A 223 16.31 19.15 11.18
C VAL A 223 16.93 20.34 11.90
N PRO A 224 16.69 20.46 13.21
CA PRO A 224 17.32 21.47 14.02
C PRO A 224 18.65 20.97 14.58
N ASP A 225 19.64 21.85 14.68
CA ASP A 225 20.91 21.52 15.34
C ASP A 225 20.77 21.36 16.87
N ARG A 226 19.63 21.78 17.45
CA ARG A 226 19.31 21.75 18.89
C ARG A 226 17.83 21.44 19.16
N ALA A 227 17.45 21.34 20.44
CA ALA A 227 16.06 21.07 20.84
C ALA A 227 15.09 22.10 20.22
N TRP A 228 14.05 21.61 19.56
CA TRP A 228 13.02 22.44 18.94
C TRP A 228 11.96 22.83 19.99
N PRO A 229 11.67 24.11 20.22
CA PRO A 229 10.78 24.51 21.32
C PRO A 229 9.32 24.11 21.08
N GLU A 230 8.58 23.85 22.18
CA GLU A 230 7.14 23.61 22.13
C GLU A 230 6.36 24.83 21.60
N GLY A 231 5.39 24.58 20.71
CA GLY A 231 4.54 25.62 20.10
C GLY A 231 5.05 26.17 18.75
N TYR A 232 6.14 25.63 18.23
CA TYR A 232 6.62 25.87 16.86
C TYR A 232 6.02 24.87 15.87
N VAL A 233 6.03 25.19 14.58
CA VAL A 233 5.65 24.25 13.50
C VAL A 233 6.63 23.08 13.49
N THR A 234 6.11 21.86 13.59
CA THR A 234 6.85 20.60 13.62
C THR A 234 6.57 19.74 12.40
N LEU A 235 7.28 18.61 12.28
CA LEU A 235 7.08 17.64 11.21
C LEU A 235 5.60 17.26 11.10
N GLY A 236 5.03 17.36 9.90
CA GLY A 236 3.64 17.03 9.61
C GLY A 236 2.62 18.15 9.87
N ASP A 237 3.02 19.29 10.42
CA ASP A 237 2.11 20.43 10.60
C ASP A 237 1.90 21.19 9.27
N ASP A 238 0.67 21.66 9.05
CA ASP A 238 0.38 22.59 7.95
C ASP A 238 0.82 24.00 8.33
N LEU A 239 1.50 24.70 7.42
CA LEU A 239 1.90 26.08 7.64
C LEU A 239 0.65 26.98 7.65
N PRO A 240 0.59 27.99 8.54
CA PRO A 240 -0.49 28.97 8.52
C PRO A 240 -0.62 29.62 7.13
N GLY A 241 -1.85 29.75 6.61
CA GLY A 241 -2.07 30.21 5.22
C GLY A 241 -1.54 31.61 4.87
N GLU A 242 -1.22 32.44 5.86
CA GLU A 242 -0.48 33.70 5.68
C GLU A 242 1.00 33.46 5.41
N ALA A 243 1.65 32.56 6.16
CA ALA A 243 3.04 32.16 5.96
C ALA A 243 3.21 31.40 4.63
N SER A 244 2.30 30.48 4.30
CA SER A 244 2.31 29.76 3.02
C SER A 244 2.21 30.71 1.83
N ARG A 245 1.36 31.73 1.91
CA ARG A 245 1.26 32.77 0.87
C ARG A 245 2.52 33.63 0.78
N LEU A 246 3.11 34.01 1.91
CA LEU A 246 4.33 34.83 1.93
C LEU A 246 5.53 34.08 1.34
N LEU A 247 5.73 32.82 1.72
CA LEU A 247 6.79 31.97 1.17
C LEU A 247 6.54 31.70 -0.33
N ALA A 248 5.29 31.41 -0.71
CA ALA A 248 4.91 31.24 -2.12
C ALA A 248 5.15 32.51 -2.97
N GLN A 249 4.77 33.69 -2.47
CA GLN A 249 4.98 34.97 -3.16
C GLN A 249 6.45 35.40 -3.19
N ALA A 250 7.19 35.14 -2.11
CA ALA A 250 8.60 35.48 -2.03
C ALA A 250 9.43 34.66 -3.03
N ILE A 251 9.04 33.41 -3.22
CA ILE A 251 9.69 32.49 -4.15
C ILE A 251 9.24 32.74 -5.58
N ARG A 252 8.04 33.26 -5.86
CA ARG A 252 7.60 33.59 -7.23
C ARG A 252 7.60 35.11 -7.46
N ARG A 253 8.76 35.70 -7.73
CA ARG A 253 8.85 37.10 -8.16
C ARG A 253 8.64 37.20 -9.66
N ALA A 254 7.64 37.99 -10.09
CA ALA A 254 7.28 38.19 -11.50
C ALA A 254 7.09 36.87 -12.28
N ASP A 255 6.38 35.91 -11.67
CA ASP A 255 6.14 34.55 -12.16
C ASP A 255 7.38 33.66 -12.34
N THR A 256 8.56 34.11 -11.90
CA THR A 256 9.79 33.31 -11.89
C THR A 256 10.12 32.81 -10.48
N PRO A 257 10.37 31.50 -10.29
CA PRO A 257 10.90 30.97 -9.05
C PRO A 257 12.30 31.55 -8.76
N GLN A 258 12.49 32.21 -7.62
CA GLN A 258 13.74 32.82 -7.19
C GLN A 258 13.99 32.56 -5.71
N SER A 259 15.24 32.27 -5.36
CA SER A 259 15.66 32.19 -3.97
C SER A 259 15.64 33.57 -3.32
N ILE A 260 15.26 33.62 -2.04
CA ILE A 260 15.26 34.85 -1.27
C ILE A 260 16.03 34.67 0.04
N VAL A 261 16.79 35.70 0.40
CA VAL A 261 17.47 35.76 1.69
C VAL A 261 16.87 36.89 2.51
N ILE A 262 16.39 36.54 3.70
CA ILE A 262 15.94 37.52 4.70
C ILE A 262 17.05 37.65 5.74
N PRO A 263 17.70 38.81 5.84
CA PRO A 263 19.02 38.92 6.46
C PRO A 263 19.01 38.98 7.98
N ASP A 264 17.89 39.38 8.58
CA ASP A 264 17.76 39.57 10.02
C ASP A 264 16.34 39.34 10.53
N ARG A 265 16.22 39.17 11.85
CA ARG A 265 14.92 38.96 12.51
C ARG A 265 13.96 40.12 12.32
N ALA A 266 14.44 41.37 12.28
CA ALA A 266 13.56 42.54 12.09
C ALA A 266 12.98 42.58 10.67
N ALA A 267 13.71 42.08 9.68
CA ALA A 267 13.23 41.87 8.32
C ALA A 267 12.21 40.72 8.28
N ILE A 268 12.46 39.60 8.97
CA ILE A 268 11.51 38.48 9.05
C ILE A 268 10.20 38.93 9.72
N GLU A 269 10.27 39.68 10.82
CA GLU A 269 9.09 40.20 11.52
C GLU A 269 8.28 41.16 10.65
N ARG A 270 8.94 42.02 9.85
CA ARG A 270 8.27 42.89 8.87
C ARG A 270 7.61 42.11 7.74
N VAL A 271 8.26 41.05 7.25
CA VAL A 271 7.73 40.21 6.16
C VAL A 271 6.54 39.37 6.65
N LEU A 272 6.65 38.75 7.83
CA LEU A 272 5.58 37.93 8.41
C LEU A 272 4.39 38.76 8.92
N GLY A 273 4.62 40.00 9.38
CA GLY A 273 3.57 40.95 9.76
C GLY A 273 2.68 40.55 10.95
N SER A 274 2.95 39.41 11.58
CA SER A 274 2.10 38.81 12.62
C SER A 274 2.95 38.23 13.77
N PRO A 275 2.80 38.75 15.01
CA PRO A 275 3.52 38.22 16.18
C PRO A 275 3.25 36.74 16.47
N ARG A 276 2.08 36.23 16.07
CA ARG A 276 1.73 34.80 16.18
C ARG A 276 2.54 33.93 15.23
N LEU A 277 2.70 34.36 13.97
CA LEU A 277 3.51 33.64 12.98
C LEU A 277 4.99 33.66 13.34
N VAL A 278 5.48 34.81 13.81
CA VAL A 278 6.87 34.96 14.29
C VAL A 278 7.14 33.96 15.42
N ARG A 279 6.22 33.82 16.38
CA ARG A 279 6.37 32.85 17.47
C ARG A 279 6.35 31.39 17.00
N ALA A 280 5.60 31.07 15.95
CA ALA A 280 5.45 29.70 15.45
C ALA A 280 6.56 29.26 14.49
N LEU A 281 7.18 30.21 13.76
CA LEU A 281 8.14 29.92 12.69
C LEU A 281 9.57 30.39 12.98
N VAL A 282 9.76 31.42 13.81
CA VAL A 282 11.07 32.08 14.00
C VAL A 282 11.67 31.70 15.36
N PRO A 283 12.80 30.97 15.40
CA PRO A 283 13.43 30.55 16.65
C PRO A 283 13.80 31.74 17.54
N SER A 284 13.31 31.72 18.79
CA SER A 284 13.42 32.85 19.72
C SER A 284 14.79 32.94 20.40
N ASP A 285 15.53 31.84 20.44
CA ASP A 285 16.80 31.63 21.13
C ASP A 285 18.03 31.59 20.18
N ARG A 286 17.86 32.14 18.96
CA ARG A 286 18.85 32.56 17.92
C ARG A 286 18.91 31.72 16.63
N SER A 287 18.07 32.09 15.68
CA SER A 287 18.42 32.20 14.24
C SER A 287 18.09 33.64 13.83
N ALA A 288 18.92 34.26 13.01
CA ALA A 288 18.73 35.67 12.64
C ALA A 288 19.02 35.92 11.16
N GLY A 289 18.70 34.96 10.30
CA GLY A 289 18.61 35.10 8.85
C GLY A 289 18.09 33.78 8.27
N VAL A 290 17.38 33.84 7.15
CA VAL A 290 16.84 32.64 6.48
C VAL A 290 17.03 32.77 4.97
N ALA A 291 17.55 31.70 4.35
CA ALA A 291 17.49 31.51 2.91
C ALA A 291 16.30 30.59 2.61
N CYS A 292 15.39 31.05 1.75
CA CYS A 292 14.29 30.23 1.24
C CYS A 292 14.57 29.93 -0.23
N VAL A 293 14.74 28.65 -0.54
CA VAL A 293 15.11 28.16 -1.87
C VAL A 293 13.92 27.35 -2.44
N PRO A 294 13.36 27.72 -3.60
CA PRO A 294 12.30 26.94 -4.24
C PRO A 294 12.71 25.50 -4.55
N LEU A 295 11.81 24.55 -4.29
CA LEU A 295 11.86 23.25 -4.98
C LEU A 295 11.07 23.37 -6.29
N VAL A 296 11.76 23.35 -7.43
CA VAL A 296 11.17 23.60 -8.75
C VAL A 296 11.48 22.46 -9.70
N LEU A 297 10.48 22.10 -10.49
CA LEU A 297 10.65 21.28 -11.69
C LEU A 297 10.66 22.16 -12.93
N GLU A 298 11.60 21.87 -13.81
CA GLU A 298 11.68 22.49 -15.12
C GLU A 298 10.42 22.19 -15.95
N GLY A 299 9.83 23.24 -16.53
CA GLY A 299 8.59 23.19 -17.30
C GLY A 299 8.20 24.60 -17.74
N ASP A 300 7.26 24.71 -18.68
CA ASP A 300 6.72 25.99 -19.15
C ASP A 300 5.21 26.05 -18.90
N PRO A 301 4.73 26.66 -17.78
CA PRO A 301 5.50 27.34 -16.73
C PRO A 301 6.12 26.39 -15.68
N PRO A 302 7.13 26.83 -14.90
CA PRO A 302 7.79 26.00 -13.90
C PRO A 302 6.87 25.64 -12.72
N VAL A 303 6.96 24.39 -12.28
CA VAL A 303 6.16 23.83 -11.18
C VAL A 303 6.94 23.94 -9.88
N VAL A 304 6.38 24.61 -8.88
CA VAL A 304 6.98 24.70 -7.53
C VAL A 304 6.35 23.60 -6.67
N LEU A 305 7.19 22.70 -6.18
CA LEU A 305 6.80 21.60 -5.29
C LEU A 305 6.78 22.02 -3.81
N GLY A 306 7.52 23.07 -3.46
CA GLY A 306 7.68 23.51 -2.08
C GLY A 306 8.83 24.50 -1.92
N VAL A 307 9.29 24.64 -0.67
CA VAL A 307 10.40 25.50 -0.26
C VAL A 307 11.33 24.76 0.69
N ALA A 308 12.64 24.94 0.49
CA ALA A 308 13.67 24.62 1.45
C ALA A 308 14.04 25.88 2.23
N GLU A 309 14.04 25.80 3.55
CA GLU A 309 14.41 26.89 4.45
C GLU A 309 15.70 26.53 5.17
N VAL A 310 16.71 27.40 5.07
CA VAL A 310 17.96 27.28 5.82
C VAL A 310 18.10 28.49 6.73
N TRP A 311 18.00 28.26 8.03
CA TRP A 311 18.07 29.30 9.05
C TRP A 311 19.47 29.36 9.63
N ARG A 312 20.01 30.56 9.78
CA ARG A 312 21.33 30.79 10.39
C ARG A 312 21.36 32.09 11.18
N ARG A 313 22.46 32.36 11.89
CA ARG A 313 22.63 33.62 12.64
C ARG A 313 22.92 34.85 11.73
N ALA A 314 22.46 36.02 12.17
CA ALA A 314 22.59 37.31 11.45
C ALA A 314 24.04 37.79 11.30
N ASP A 315 24.91 37.43 12.24
CA ASP A 315 26.32 37.84 12.26
C ASP A 315 27.15 37.14 11.17
N ARG A 316 26.55 36.20 10.44
CA ARG A 316 27.17 35.47 9.34
C ARG A 316 26.19 35.45 8.15
N PRO A 317 26.15 36.46 7.28
CA PRO A 317 25.26 36.46 6.12
C PRO A 317 25.60 35.33 5.14
N PHE A 318 24.64 34.92 4.30
CA PHE A 318 24.90 33.99 3.19
C PHE A 318 25.75 34.68 2.14
N ALA A 319 26.84 34.03 1.70
CA ALA A 319 27.61 34.48 0.54
C ALA A 319 26.93 34.02 -0.75
N ASP A 320 27.12 34.74 -1.86
CA ASP A 320 26.53 34.38 -3.16
C ASP A 320 26.93 32.97 -3.61
N SER A 321 28.17 32.55 -3.34
CA SER A 321 28.63 31.19 -3.65
C SER A 321 27.93 30.11 -2.81
N GLU A 322 27.56 30.41 -1.56
CA GLU A 322 26.80 29.48 -0.70
C GLU A 322 25.36 29.35 -1.17
N LEU A 323 24.77 30.43 -1.70
CA LEU A 323 23.41 30.38 -2.25
C LEU A 323 23.36 29.54 -3.53
N LEU A 324 24.35 29.66 -4.41
CA LEU A 324 24.45 28.82 -5.60
C LEU A 324 24.56 27.32 -5.24
N ASP A 325 25.36 26.98 -4.22
CA ASP A 325 25.48 25.59 -3.74
C ASP A 325 24.13 25.06 -3.21
N LEU A 326 23.39 25.89 -2.45
CA LEU A 326 22.06 25.55 -1.92
C LEU A 326 21.04 25.36 -3.04
N GLU A 327 21.01 26.28 -4.01
CA GLU A 327 20.15 26.20 -5.18
C GLU A 327 20.40 24.93 -5.99
N GLU A 328 21.66 24.58 -6.23
CA GLU A 328 22.03 23.38 -6.96
C GLU A 328 21.55 22.11 -6.25
N LEU A 329 21.74 22.00 -4.93
CA LEU A 329 21.31 20.85 -4.15
C LEU A 329 19.78 20.70 -4.12
N VAL A 330 19.06 21.81 -3.92
CA VAL A 330 17.60 21.83 -3.88
C VAL A 330 17.00 21.53 -5.27
N ALA A 331 17.57 22.08 -6.34
CA ALA A 331 17.14 21.81 -7.71
C ALA A 331 17.27 20.32 -8.06
N ARG A 332 18.42 19.70 -7.75
CA ARG A 332 18.63 18.26 -8.01
C ARG A 332 17.72 17.37 -7.17
N THR A 333 17.44 17.76 -5.93
CA THR A 333 16.55 16.99 -5.04
C THR A 333 15.08 17.14 -5.44
N SER A 334 14.71 18.26 -6.09
CA SER A 334 13.35 18.47 -6.59
C SER A 334 12.92 17.35 -7.54
N HIS A 335 13.83 16.79 -8.34
CA HIS A 335 13.55 15.65 -9.21
C HIS A 335 13.25 14.36 -8.41
N HIS A 336 13.99 14.09 -7.33
CA HIS A 336 13.75 12.93 -6.47
C HIS A 336 12.42 13.05 -5.70
N VAL A 337 12.08 14.25 -5.23
CA VAL A 337 10.76 14.53 -4.63
C VAL A 337 9.65 14.31 -5.67
N ASP A 338 9.86 14.68 -6.93
CA ASP A 338 8.90 14.42 -8.00
C ASP A 338 8.76 12.95 -8.34
N LEU A 339 9.87 12.19 -8.36
CA LEU A 339 9.84 10.75 -8.58
C LEU A 339 9.05 10.03 -7.47
N ALA A 340 9.31 10.37 -6.21
CA ALA A 340 8.54 9.88 -5.06
C ALA A 340 7.05 10.25 -5.18
N ARG A 341 6.74 11.49 -5.60
CA ARG A 341 5.37 11.96 -5.85
C ARG A 341 4.68 11.21 -6.99
N GLN A 342 5.38 10.88 -8.07
CA GLN A 342 4.85 10.11 -9.20
C GLN A 342 4.55 8.67 -8.78
N HIS A 343 5.47 8.05 -8.05
CA HIS A 343 5.27 6.72 -7.48
C HIS A 343 4.04 6.67 -6.55
N GLN A 344 3.90 7.64 -5.65
CA GLN A 344 2.74 7.75 -4.76
C GLN A 344 1.41 7.96 -5.51
N ARG A 345 1.45 8.69 -6.64
CA ARG A 345 0.32 8.89 -7.55
C ARG A 345 -0.16 7.59 -8.16
N GLU A 346 0.77 6.89 -8.81
CA GLU A 346 0.52 5.61 -9.45
C GLU A 346 -0.02 4.62 -8.42
N HIS A 347 0.62 4.57 -7.25
CA HIS A 347 0.20 3.74 -6.13
C HIS A 347 -1.26 4.02 -5.70
N THR A 348 -1.61 5.28 -5.46
CA THR A 348 -2.97 5.69 -5.06
C THR A 348 -4.01 5.37 -6.12
N GLN A 349 -3.66 5.48 -7.41
CA GLN A 349 -4.56 5.16 -8.52
C GLN A 349 -4.83 3.67 -8.65
N VAL A 350 -3.81 2.81 -8.48
CA VAL A 350 -3.99 1.35 -8.52
C VAL A 350 -4.85 0.88 -7.33
N LEU A 351 -4.60 1.39 -6.12
CA LEU A 351 -5.44 1.14 -4.96
C LEU A 351 -6.90 1.59 -5.15
N ALA A 352 -7.10 2.76 -5.76
CA ALA A 352 -8.44 3.26 -6.08
C ALA A 352 -9.15 2.39 -7.13
N LEU A 353 -8.40 1.86 -8.11
CA LEU A 353 -8.92 0.91 -9.08
C LEU A 353 -9.33 -0.41 -8.41
N GLN A 354 -8.46 -1.01 -7.60
CA GLN A 354 -8.76 -2.21 -6.81
C GLN A 354 -10.02 -2.01 -5.96
N ARG A 355 -10.14 -0.91 -5.21
CA ARG A 355 -11.34 -0.60 -4.41
C ARG A 355 -12.62 -0.45 -5.26
N ARG A 356 -12.53 0.02 -6.50
CA ARG A 356 -13.66 0.12 -7.43
C ARG A 356 -14.06 -1.24 -8.03
N LEU A 357 -13.07 -2.14 -8.19
CA LEU A 357 -13.27 -3.52 -8.64
C LEU A 357 -13.79 -4.44 -7.54
N LEU A 358 -13.86 -3.98 -6.28
CA LEU A 358 -14.43 -4.68 -5.12
C LEU A 358 -15.78 -4.05 -4.71
N PRO A 359 -16.90 -4.39 -5.39
CA PRO A 359 -18.22 -3.93 -5.01
C PRO A 359 -18.54 -4.25 -3.56
N ARG A 360 -18.91 -3.22 -2.79
CA ARG A 360 -19.57 -3.37 -1.49
C ARG A 360 -21.04 -3.04 -1.67
N SER A 361 -21.88 -4.05 -1.78
CA SER A 361 -23.33 -3.87 -1.75
C SER A 361 -23.94 -5.00 -0.94
N GLY A 362 -24.26 -4.72 0.32
CA GLY A 362 -25.09 -5.62 1.13
C GLY A 362 -26.51 -5.62 0.57
N GLY A 363 -27.03 -6.79 0.22
CA GLY A 363 -28.47 -6.95 -0.02
C GLY A 363 -29.24 -6.85 1.31
N GLY A 364 -30.56 -6.65 1.25
CA GLY A 364 -31.39 -6.57 2.47
C GLY A 364 -31.37 -7.84 3.34
N THR A 365 -30.84 -8.95 2.82
CA THR A 365 -30.81 -10.26 3.44
C THR A 365 -29.47 -10.62 4.09
N ILE A 366 -28.43 -9.79 3.94
CA ILE A 366 -27.13 -9.99 4.56
C ILE A 366 -26.45 -8.63 4.84
N GLN A 367 -25.89 -8.48 6.04
CA GLN A 367 -25.05 -7.33 6.36
C GLN A 367 -23.59 -7.73 6.21
N THR A 368 -22.81 -6.95 5.46
CA THR A 368 -21.38 -7.24 5.25
C THR A 368 -20.48 -6.11 5.73
N ALA A 369 -19.28 -6.48 6.15
CA ALA A 369 -18.20 -5.56 6.44
C ALA A 369 -16.88 -6.19 6.03
N SER A 370 -15.96 -5.39 5.49
CA SER A 370 -14.63 -5.88 5.16
C SER A 370 -13.52 -4.93 5.55
N VAL A 371 -12.39 -5.54 5.92
CA VAL A 371 -11.11 -4.91 6.24
C VAL A 371 -10.08 -5.50 5.30
N TYR A 372 -9.26 -4.62 4.72
CA TYR A 372 -8.14 -4.94 3.86
C TYR A 372 -6.97 -4.08 4.33
N GLN A 373 -5.83 -4.70 4.63
CA GLN A 373 -4.61 -4.03 5.08
C GLN A 373 -3.39 -4.65 4.35
N PRO A 374 -2.75 -3.91 3.44
CA PRO A 374 -1.60 -4.43 2.69
C PRO A 374 -0.33 -4.53 3.56
N THR A 375 0.58 -5.42 3.17
CA THR A 375 1.80 -5.81 3.90
C THR A 375 2.82 -4.70 4.09
N THR A 376 2.99 -3.81 3.11
CA THR A 376 3.99 -2.72 3.17
C THR A 376 3.51 -1.45 2.45
N PRO A 377 3.90 -0.27 2.95
CA PRO A 377 3.76 1.00 2.22
C PRO A 377 4.63 1.11 0.95
N ASP A 378 5.73 0.34 0.87
CA ASP A 378 6.82 0.55 -0.11
C ASP A 378 6.73 -0.30 -1.38
N SER A 379 6.17 -1.52 -1.31
CA SER A 379 5.59 -2.12 -2.52
C SER A 379 4.42 -1.24 -2.94
N ALA A 380 3.94 -1.32 -4.17
CA ALA A 380 2.83 -0.47 -4.63
C ALA A 380 1.49 -0.77 -3.90
N GLY A 381 1.50 -1.17 -2.61
CA GLY A 381 0.44 -1.40 -1.63
C GLY A 381 -0.78 -2.08 -2.22
N VAL A 382 -0.52 -2.96 -3.16
CA VAL A 382 -1.50 -3.64 -3.99
C VAL A 382 -1.17 -5.11 -3.86
N GLY A 383 -2.04 -5.81 -3.14
CA GLY A 383 -1.99 -7.24 -2.95
C GLY A 383 -2.72 -8.04 -4.01
N GLY A 384 -2.46 -9.34 -3.95
CA GLY A 384 -3.26 -10.37 -4.60
C GLY A 384 -4.62 -10.58 -3.95
N ASP A 385 -4.76 -10.21 -2.67
CA ASP A 385 -5.96 -10.36 -1.85
C ASP A 385 -7.21 -9.62 -2.37
N TRP A 386 -8.36 -10.31 -2.39
CA TRP A 386 -9.64 -9.70 -2.70
C TRP A 386 -10.84 -10.27 -1.94
N VAL A 387 -11.84 -9.41 -1.74
CA VAL A 387 -13.16 -9.80 -1.24
C VAL A 387 -14.28 -9.14 -2.02
N ASN A 388 -15.32 -9.92 -2.34
CA ASN A 388 -16.49 -9.44 -3.06
C ASN A 388 -17.78 -9.89 -2.36
N SER A 389 -18.79 -9.01 -2.35
CA SER A 389 -20.12 -9.32 -1.83
C SER A 389 -21.17 -8.66 -2.72
N PHE A 390 -22.01 -9.45 -3.37
CA PHE A 390 -23.02 -8.93 -4.29
C PHE A 390 -24.28 -9.80 -4.33
N PRO A 391 -25.48 -9.18 -4.46
CA PRO A 391 -26.71 -9.91 -4.64
C PRO A 391 -26.74 -10.60 -6.00
N LEU A 392 -27.23 -11.83 -6.02
CA LEU A 392 -27.50 -12.58 -7.25
C LEU A 392 -28.91 -12.25 -7.76
N PRO A 393 -29.15 -12.35 -9.08
CA PRO A 393 -30.45 -12.04 -9.67
C PRO A 393 -31.62 -12.86 -9.12
N ASP A 394 -31.36 -14.03 -8.56
CA ASP A 394 -32.35 -14.93 -7.96
C ASP A 394 -32.54 -14.72 -6.44
N GLY A 395 -32.14 -13.55 -5.92
CA GLY A 395 -32.36 -13.15 -4.53
C GLY A 395 -31.39 -13.76 -3.51
N ARG A 396 -30.45 -14.62 -3.93
CA ARG A 396 -29.34 -15.11 -3.11
C ARG A 396 -28.23 -14.06 -3.02
N THR A 397 -27.24 -14.25 -2.15
CA THR A 397 -26.05 -13.38 -2.10
C THR A 397 -24.78 -14.20 -2.21
N ALA A 398 -23.88 -13.76 -3.09
CA ALA A 398 -22.54 -14.33 -3.23
C ALA A 398 -21.53 -13.56 -2.38
N LEU A 399 -20.65 -14.30 -1.74
CA LEU A 399 -19.50 -13.85 -0.99
C LEU A 399 -18.28 -14.56 -1.57
N VAL A 400 -17.26 -13.81 -1.94
CA VAL A 400 -16.03 -14.36 -2.53
C VAL A 400 -14.86 -13.79 -1.76
N VAL A 401 -13.90 -14.63 -1.42
CA VAL A 401 -12.57 -14.24 -0.95
C VAL A 401 -11.56 -15.00 -1.78
N GLY A 402 -10.43 -14.40 -2.07
CA GLY A 402 -9.30 -15.10 -2.66
C GLY A 402 -8.02 -14.34 -2.44
N ASP A 403 -6.94 -15.04 -2.75
CA ASP A 403 -5.59 -14.53 -2.67
C ASP A 403 -4.81 -15.00 -3.90
N VAL A 404 -4.15 -14.07 -4.57
CA VAL A 404 -3.33 -14.34 -5.74
C VAL A 404 -1.88 -14.39 -5.29
N VAL A 405 -1.19 -15.47 -5.62
CA VAL A 405 0.20 -15.69 -5.22
C VAL A 405 1.07 -14.51 -5.65
N GLY A 406 1.78 -13.91 -4.69
CA GLY A 406 2.68 -12.78 -4.91
C GLY A 406 2.01 -11.41 -4.71
N HIS A 407 2.76 -10.34 -4.97
CA HIS A 407 2.32 -8.97 -4.68
C HIS A 407 2.70 -7.99 -5.80
N GLY A 408 2.00 -6.85 -5.86
CA GLY A 408 2.26 -5.79 -6.84
C GLY A 408 1.32 -5.83 -8.06
N LEU A 409 1.71 -5.13 -9.13
CA LEU A 409 0.82 -4.83 -10.26
C LEU A 409 0.31 -6.09 -10.99
N GLY A 410 1.16 -7.12 -11.14
CA GLY A 410 0.79 -8.40 -11.77
C GLY A 410 -0.30 -9.13 -10.97
N ALA A 411 -0.06 -9.33 -9.66
CA ALA A 411 -1.03 -9.89 -8.72
C ALA A 411 -2.37 -9.15 -8.75
N ALA A 412 -2.33 -7.81 -8.78
CA ALA A 412 -3.51 -6.96 -8.89
C ALA A 412 -4.31 -7.21 -10.18
N ALA A 413 -3.60 -7.37 -11.30
CA ALA A 413 -4.22 -7.54 -12.61
C ALA A 413 -4.92 -8.91 -12.68
N THR A 414 -4.26 -9.97 -12.22
CA THR A 414 -4.84 -11.31 -12.11
C THR A 414 -6.04 -11.32 -11.16
N MET A 415 -5.89 -10.74 -9.96
CA MET A 415 -6.97 -10.59 -8.99
C MET A 415 -8.19 -9.88 -9.60
N GLY A 416 -7.98 -8.80 -10.36
CA GLY A 416 -9.04 -8.06 -11.04
C GLY A 416 -9.79 -8.91 -12.07
N GLN A 417 -9.07 -9.76 -12.82
CA GLN A 417 -9.65 -10.69 -13.78
C GLN A 417 -10.47 -11.78 -13.08
N LEU A 418 -9.88 -12.48 -12.09
CA LEU A 418 -10.56 -13.55 -11.34
C LEU A 418 -11.80 -13.03 -10.62
N SER A 419 -11.71 -11.86 -9.98
CA SER A 419 -12.84 -11.22 -9.28
C SER A 419 -14.00 -10.90 -10.22
N MET A 420 -13.72 -10.38 -11.42
CA MET A 420 -14.75 -10.05 -12.41
C MET A 420 -15.34 -11.28 -13.09
N GLU A 421 -14.52 -12.29 -13.39
CA GLU A 421 -14.99 -13.55 -13.94
C GLU A 421 -15.89 -14.30 -12.96
N ALA A 422 -15.45 -14.47 -11.71
CA ALA A 422 -16.24 -15.10 -10.65
C ALA A 422 -17.61 -14.41 -10.51
N ARG A 423 -17.62 -13.07 -10.52
CA ARG A 423 -18.85 -12.30 -10.46
C ARG A 423 -19.77 -12.54 -11.66
N ALA A 424 -19.21 -12.55 -12.87
CA ALA A 424 -19.97 -12.77 -14.10
C ALA A 424 -20.61 -14.15 -14.12
N LEU A 425 -19.84 -15.20 -13.80
CA LEU A 425 -20.29 -16.59 -13.81
C LEU A 425 -21.33 -16.86 -12.70
N LEU A 426 -21.11 -16.36 -11.49
CA LEU A 426 -22.09 -16.45 -10.40
C LEU A 426 -23.39 -15.72 -10.75
N SER A 427 -23.30 -14.53 -11.37
CA SER A 427 -24.46 -13.77 -11.84
C SER A 427 -25.20 -14.47 -12.99
N ALA A 428 -24.50 -15.27 -13.79
CA ALA A 428 -25.08 -16.12 -14.83
C ALA A 428 -25.77 -17.37 -14.28
N GLY A 429 -25.61 -17.66 -12.98
CA GLY A 429 -26.32 -18.74 -12.28
C GLY A 429 -25.54 -20.05 -12.18
N LEU A 430 -24.23 -20.03 -12.44
CA LEU A 430 -23.35 -21.18 -12.20
C LEU A 430 -23.19 -21.45 -10.70
N ALA A 431 -22.96 -22.71 -10.35
CA ALA A 431 -22.69 -23.13 -8.98
C ALA A 431 -21.23 -22.81 -8.57
N PRO A 432 -20.92 -22.68 -7.26
CA PRO A 432 -19.59 -22.28 -6.79
C PRO A 432 -18.44 -23.16 -7.29
N ASP A 433 -18.65 -24.47 -7.37
CA ASP A 433 -17.72 -25.46 -7.94
C ASP A 433 -17.45 -25.21 -9.43
N GLU A 434 -18.50 -25.09 -10.24
CA GLU A 434 -18.35 -24.78 -11.67
C GLU A 434 -17.58 -23.47 -11.90
N VAL A 435 -17.81 -22.46 -11.04
CA VAL A 435 -17.08 -21.20 -11.12
C VAL A 435 -15.59 -21.40 -10.82
N LEU A 436 -15.25 -22.19 -9.79
CA LEU A 436 -13.85 -22.48 -9.49
C LEU A 436 -13.17 -23.26 -10.62
N GLU A 437 -13.86 -24.17 -11.32
CA GLU A 437 -13.33 -24.85 -12.51
C GLU A 437 -12.94 -23.84 -13.61
N HIS A 438 -13.77 -22.83 -13.86
CA HIS A 438 -13.44 -21.80 -14.86
C HIS A 438 -12.29 -20.90 -14.39
N LEU A 439 -12.24 -20.54 -13.10
CA LEU A 439 -11.13 -19.76 -12.56
C LEU A 439 -9.80 -20.52 -12.60
N ASP A 440 -9.84 -21.85 -12.40
CA ASP A 440 -8.67 -22.74 -12.51
C ASP A 440 -8.10 -22.73 -13.94
N GLU A 441 -8.98 -22.84 -14.94
CA GLU A 441 -8.61 -22.70 -16.35
C GLU A 441 -8.03 -21.31 -16.66
N THR A 442 -8.65 -20.23 -16.16
CA THR A 442 -8.16 -18.86 -16.37
C THR A 442 -6.78 -18.64 -15.76
N VAL A 443 -6.53 -19.12 -14.54
CA VAL A 443 -5.21 -19.02 -13.90
C VAL A 443 -4.15 -19.74 -14.74
N THR A 444 -4.46 -20.93 -15.24
CA THR A 444 -3.56 -21.72 -16.10
C THR A 444 -3.24 -20.98 -17.41
N LEU A 445 -4.26 -20.40 -18.06
CA LEU A 445 -4.09 -19.62 -19.29
C LEU A 445 -3.26 -18.34 -19.09
N LEU A 446 -3.40 -17.69 -17.94
CA LEU A 446 -2.64 -16.48 -17.62
C LEU A 446 -1.15 -16.79 -17.42
N ASP A 447 -0.83 -17.89 -16.74
CA ASP A 447 0.55 -18.33 -16.54
C ASP A 447 1.22 -18.71 -17.88
N ASP A 448 0.52 -19.45 -18.75
CA ASP A 448 0.98 -19.80 -20.10
C ASP A 448 1.28 -18.57 -20.97
N ALA A 449 0.51 -17.48 -20.82
CA ALA A 449 0.72 -16.24 -21.57
C ALA A 449 1.91 -15.43 -21.04
N GLU A 450 2.18 -15.48 -19.73
CA GLU A 450 3.25 -14.72 -19.07
C GLU A 450 4.62 -15.40 -19.16
N THR A 451 4.69 -16.73 -19.33
CA THR A 451 5.97 -17.45 -19.56
C THR A 451 6.74 -16.97 -20.81
N GLY A 452 6.13 -16.19 -21.71
CA GLY A 452 6.78 -15.55 -22.87
C GLY A 452 7.35 -14.14 -22.62
N LEU A 453 7.03 -13.50 -21.49
CA LEU A 453 7.51 -12.17 -21.09
C LEU A 453 8.33 -12.32 -19.81
N ALA A 454 9.57 -11.83 -19.81
CA ALA A 454 10.45 -11.95 -18.65
C ALA A 454 9.90 -11.19 -17.42
N ALA A 455 9.15 -11.86 -16.54
CA ALA A 455 8.82 -11.38 -15.21
C ALA A 455 8.53 -12.58 -14.28
N GLY A 456 9.26 -12.69 -13.17
CA GLY A 456 9.19 -13.80 -12.20
C GLY A 456 7.96 -13.77 -11.29
N TYR A 457 6.76 -13.72 -11.88
CA TYR A 457 5.47 -13.82 -11.22
C TYR A 457 4.70 -15.00 -11.84
N SER A 458 4.05 -15.81 -11.00
CA SER A 458 3.22 -16.94 -11.43
C SER A 458 1.93 -16.89 -10.63
N ALA A 459 0.79 -16.91 -11.32
CA ALA A 459 -0.53 -16.95 -10.71
C ALA A 459 -0.90 -18.36 -10.20
N LEU A 460 -0.10 -19.38 -10.52
CA LEU A 460 -0.33 -20.76 -10.10
C LEU A 460 -0.29 -20.87 -8.57
N GLY A 461 -1.24 -21.61 -8.02
CA GLY A 461 -1.41 -21.77 -6.58
C GLY A 461 -2.30 -20.71 -5.92
N SER A 462 -2.85 -19.75 -6.67
CA SER A 462 -3.81 -18.78 -6.15
C SER A 462 -4.98 -19.47 -5.45
N THR A 463 -5.45 -18.91 -4.33
CA THR A 463 -6.54 -19.50 -3.54
C THR A 463 -7.84 -18.74 -3.74
N CYS A 464 -8.97 -19.45 -3.64
CA CYS A 464 -10.30 -18.83 -3.75
C CYS A 464 -11.33 -19.61 -2.94
N CYS A 465 -12.23 -18.90 -2.27
CA CYS A 465 -13.38 -19.46 -1.59
C CYS A 465 -14.64 -18.68 -1.98
N ILE A 466 -15.63 -19.42 -2.47
CA ILE A 466 -16.92 -18.89 -2.92
C ILE A 466 -18.02 -19.44 -2.02
N ALA A 467 -18.76 -18.55 -1.37
CA ALA A 467 -19.92 -18.86 -0.55
C ALA A 467 -21.18 -18.18 -1.11
N VAL A 468 -22.25 -18.94 -1.28
CA VAL A 468 -23.56 -18.44 -1.74
C VAL A 468 -24.60 -18.69 -0.66
N TYR A 469 -25.15 -17.60 -0.10
CA TYR A 469 -26.19 -17.65 0.90
C TYR A 469 -27.59 -17.64 0.26
N ASP A 470 -28.40 -18.66 0.58
CA ASP A 470 -29.83 -18.68 0.31
C ASP A 470 -30.60 -18.12 1.51
N PRO A 471 -31.18 -16.90 1.40
CA PRO A 471 -31.85 -16.24 2.50
C PRO A 471 -33.23 -16.83 2.85
N VAL A 472 -33.76 -17.74 2.04
CA VAL A 472 -35.05 -18.42 2.32
C VAL A 472 -34.82 -19.75 3.02
N SER A 473 -33.88 -20.57 2.51
CA SER A 473 -33.56 -21.85 3.14
C SER A 473 -32.57 -21.72 4.30
N HIS A 474 -32.01 -20.52 4.50
CA HIS A 474 -31.03 -20.18 5.53
C HIS A 474 -29.83 -21.11 5.49
N ARG A 475 -29.27 -21.29 4.29
CA ARG A 475 -28.13 -22.17 4.03
C ARG A 475 -27.07 -21.44 3.23
N VAL A 476 -25.81 -21.74 3.52
CA VAL A 476 -24.66 -21.31 2.72
C VAL A 476 -24.12 -22.51 1.98
N ALA A 477 -24.08 -22.43 0.66
CA ALA A 477 -23.36 -23.37 -0.20
C ALA A 477 -21.97 -22.82 -0.46
N LEU A 478 -20.93 -23.64 -0.28
CA LEU A 478 -19.54 -23.19 -0.29
C LEU A 478 -18.66 -24.14 -1.10
N SER A 479 -17.79 -23.58 -1.92
CA SER A 479 -16.69 -24.30 -2.58
C SER A 479 -15.39 -23.54 -2.38
N SER A 480 -14.26 -24.25 -2.31
CA SER A 480 -12.96 -23.67 -2.02
C SER A 480 -11.85 -24.36 -2.80
N ALA A 481 -10.90 -23.56 -3.30
CA ALA A 481 -9.66 -23.94 -3.96
C ALA A 481 -8.49 -23.43 -3.11
N GLY A 482 -7.79 -24.31 -2.39
CA GLY A 482 -6.59 -23.99 -1.61
C GLY A 482 -6.77 -23.05 -0.42
N HIS A 483 -7.98 -22.53 -0.20
CA HIS A 483 -8.20 -21.44 0.76
C HIS A 483 -8.47 -21.94 2.18
N LEU A 484 -8.17 -21.10 3.18
CA LEU A 484 -8.39 -21.44 4.58
C LEU A 484 -9.89 -21.61 4.91
N PRO A 485 -10.24 -22.51 5.86
CA PRO A 485 -11.64 -22.80 6.17
C PRO A 485 -12.33 -21.58 6.81
N PRO A 486 -13.45 -21.11 6.23
CA PRO A 486 -14.21 -20.00 6.79
C PRO A 486 -14.78 -20.35 8.17
N ILE A 487 -14.98 -19.35 9.01
CA ILE A 487 -15.54 -19.54 10.36
C ILE A 487 -17.02 -19.18 10.34
N LEU A 488 -17.87 -20.08 10.86
CA LEU A 488 -19.29 -19.82 11.03
C LEU A 488 -19.63 -19.77 12.51
N VAL A 489 -20.20 -18.65 12.93
CA VAL A 489 -20.79 -18.47 14.27
C VAL A 489 -22.30 -18.62 14.16
N SER A 490 -22.83 -19.60 14.87
CA SER A 490 -24.27 -19.83 15.00
C SER A 490 -24.89 -18.83 15.99
N PRO A 491 -26.20 -18.55 15.91
CA PRO A 491 -26.87 -17.61 16.82
C PRO A 491 -26.83 -18.02 18.30
N ASP A 492 -26.54 -19.29 18.59
CA ASP A 492 -26.35 -19.82 19.93
C ASP A 492 -24.93 -19.57 20.49
N GLY A 493 -24.07 -18.87 19.73
CA GLY A 493 -22.71 -18.52 20.10
C GLY A 493 -21.68 -19.60 19.76
N ARG A 494 -22.07 -20.73 19.16
CA ARG A 494 -21.10 -21.73 18.70
C ARG A 494 -20.35 -21.22 17.49
N ALA A 495 -19.04 -21.06 17.62
CA ALA A 495 -18.13 -20.70 16.55
C ALA A 495 -17.22 -21.88 16.19
N GLY A 496 -16.90 -22.03 14.92
CA GLY A 496 -15.86 -22.94 14.48
C GLY A 496 -15.58 -22.87 12.98
N PRO A 497 -14.41 -23.35 12.56
CA PRO A 497 -14.08 -23.48 11.15
C PRO A 497 -15.02 -24.49 10.48
N LEU A 498 -15.44 -24.19 9.26
CA LEU A 498 -16.26 -25.08 8.46
C LEU A 498 -15.42 -26.26 7.96
N ALA A 499 -15.93 -27.48 8.16
CA ALA A 499 -15.28 -28.69 7.68
C ALA A 499 -15.48 -28.81 6.15
N LEU A 500 -14.47 -28.37 5.40
CA LEU A 500 -14.40 -28.48 3.94
C LEU A 500 -13.42 -29.59 3.56
N ARG A 501 -13.67 -30.24 2.42
CA ARG A 501 -12.66 -31.10 1.82
C ARG A 501 -11.52 -30.22 1.30
N PRO A 502 -10.26 -30.46 1.74
CA PRO A 502 -9.12 -29.73 1.21
C PRO A 502 -9.03 -29.92 -0.30
N HIS A 503 -8.71 -28.84 -1.00
CA HIS A 503 -8.43 -28.86 -2.43
C HIS A 503 -7.15 -28.05 -2.68
N PRO A 504 -6.29 -28.42 -3.64
CA PRO A 504 -5.20 -27.56 -4.09
C PRO A 504 -5.67 -26.17 -4.52
N GLY A 505 -4.75 -25.20 -4.53
CA GLY A 505 -4.98 -23.90 -5.15
C GLY A 505 -5.21 -24.01 -6.66
N LEU A 506 -5.69 -22.91 -7.25
CA LEU A 506 -5.98 -22.79 -8.67
C LEU A 506 -4.70 -22.98 -9.51
N GLY A 507 -4.79 -23.67 -10.64
CA GLY A 507 -3.68 -23.94 -11.54
C GLY A 507 -2.66 -24.94 -11.00
N ALA A 508 -2.96 -25.67 -9.92
CA ALA A 508 -2.05 -26.69 -9.38
C ALA A 508 -2.02 -27.95 -10.28
N GLU A 509 -1.33 -27.88 -11.41
CA GLU A 509 -1.30 -28.90 -12.48
C GLU A 509 -0.85 -30.31 -12.04
N PHE A 510 -0.24 -30.45 -10.86
CA PHE A 510 0.41 -31.70 -10.43
C PHE A 510 -0.36 -32.53 -9.39
N ALA A 511 -1.46 -32.04 -8.82
CA ALA A 511 -1.99 -32.66 -7.60
C ALA A 511 -3.19 -33.59 -7.79
N LEU A 512 -4.22 -33.30 -8.61
CA LEU A 512 -5.36 -34.16 -8.98
C LEU A 512 -6.36 -33.31 -9.78
N ARG A 513 -6.81 -33.75 -10.97
CA ARG A 513 -7.99 -33.17 -11.66
C ARG A 513 -9.29 -33.60 -10.96
N GLU A 514 -9.34 -33.44 -9.65
CA GLU A 514 -10.56 -33.69 -8.90
C GLU A 514 -11.52 -32.51 -9.09
N PRO A 515 -12.82 -32.75 -9.27
CA PRO A 515 -13.80 -31.69 -9.35
C PRO A 515 -13.92 -30.98 -8.00
N PHE A 516 -14.09 -29.66 -8.02
CA PHE A 516 -14.35 -28.89 -6.81
C PHE A 516 -15.66 -29.35 -6.16
N GLY A 517 -15.68 -29.46 -4.83
CA GLY A 517 -16.85 -29.96 -4.09
C GLY A 517 -17.66 -28.85 -3.43
N VAL A 518 -18.98 -28.84 -3.64
CA VAL A 518 -19.89 -27.96 -2.89
C VAL A 518 -20.28 -28.58 -1.54
N HIS A 519 -20.11 -27.80 -0.47
CA HIS A 519 -20.52 -28.15 0.89
C HIS A 519 -21.60 -27.19 1.35
N THR A 520 -22.66 -27.70 1.99
CA THR A 520 -23.80 -26.86 2.43
C THR A 520 -23.93 -26.84 3.95
N PHE A 521 -23.96 -25.64 4.52
CA PHE A 521 -24.07 -25.40 5.96
C PHE A 521 -25.34 -24.64 6.32
N VAL A 522 -25.88 -24.91 7.50
CA VAL A 522 -27.06 -24.22 8.04
C VAL A 522 -26.61 -22.89 8.66
N ALA A 523 -27.19 -21.79 8.21
CA ALA A 523 -26.85 -20.43 8.61
C ALA A 523 -28.14 -19.61 8.83
N PRO A 524 -28.87 -19.86 9.93
CA PRO A 524 -30.09 -19.13 10.28
C PRO A 524 -29.82 -17.62 10.48
N PRO A 525 -30.88 -16.78 10.43
CA PRO A 525 -30.77 -15.37 10.78
C PRO A 525 -30.05 -15.16 12.12
N GLY A 526 -29.11 -14.22 12.15
CA GLY A 526 -28.22 -13.97 13.28
C GLY A 526 -26.87 -14.68 13.20
N SER A 527 -26.70 -15.64 12.29
CA SER A 527 -25.39 -16.28 12.07
C SER A 527 -24.38 -15.29 11.50
N LEU A 528 -23.10 -15.46 11.85
CA LEU A 528 -22.01 -14.64 11.36
C LEU A 528 -20.98 -15.54 10.64
N LEU A 529 -20.74 -15.27 9.36
CA LEU A 529 -19.71 -15.95 8.57
C LEU A 529 -18.49 -15.03 8.43
N ALA A 530 -17.31 -15.55 8.70
CA ALA A 530 -16.03 -14.87 8.50
C ALA A 530 -15.22 -15.59 7.41
N LEU A 531 -14.89 -14.85 6.36
CA LEU A 531 -14.00 -15.24 5.26
C LEU A 531 -12.73 -14.40 5.39
N TYR A 532 -11.55 -15.01 5.30
CA TYR A 532 -10.28 -14.35 5.64
C TYR A 532 -9.12 -14.98 4.88
N THR A 533 -8.06 -14.21 4.69
CA THR A 533 -6.81 -14.65 4.07
C THR A 533 -5.78 -15.04 5.12
N ASP A 534 -4.74 -15.76 4.70
CA ASP A 534 -3.70 -16.30 5.60
C ASP A 534 -2.92 -15.21 6.33
N GLY A 535 -2.70 -14.04 5.72
CA GLY A 535 -2.04 -12.89 6.36
C GLY A 535 -2.65 -12.46 7.70
N LEU A 536 -3.94 -12.79 7.95
CA LEU A 536 -4.60 -12.52 9.24
C LEU A 536 -4.22 -13.52 10.34
N VAL A 537 -3.94 -14.78 10.00
CA VAL A 537 -3.79 -15.89 10.96
C VAL A 537 -2.41 -16.56 10.94
N GLU A 538 -1.65 -16.39 9.86
CA GLU A 538 -0.34 -17.00 9.67
C GLU A 538 0.74 -16.23 10.43
N ASP A 539 1.39 -16.93 11.35
CA ASP A 539 2.57 -16.47 12.06
C ASP A 539 3.62 -17.59 11.99
N PRO A 540 4.83 -17.35 11.45
CA PRO A 540 5.87 -18.36 11.36
C PRO A 540 6.26 -19.00 12.70
N ALA A 541 6.00 -18.31 13.82
CA ALA A 541 6.29 -18.80 15.16
C ALA A 541 5.18 -19.68 15.76
N VAL A 542 3.99 -19.73 15.14
CA VAL A 542 2.79 -20.35 15.71
C VAL A 542 2.12 -21.27 14.68
N PRO A 543 1.64 -22.46 15.08
CA PRO A 543 0.85 -23.31 14.18
C PRO A 543 -0.40 -22.59 13.64
N ILE A 544 -0.71 -22.79 12.36
CA ILE A 544 -1.86 -22.14 11.69
C ILE A 544 -3.19 -22.37 12.42
N ASP A 545 -3.41 -23.57 12.97
CA ASP A 545 -4.62 -23.93 13.71
C ASP A 545 -4.84 -23.06 14.95
N GLU A 546 -3.76 -22.61 15.60
CA GLU A 546 -3.86 -21.70 16.76
C GLU A 546 -4.26 -20.29 16.31
N GLY A 547 -3.73 -19.81 15.19
CA GLY A 547 -4.16 -18.55 14.56
C GLY A 547 -5.65 -18.57 14.20
N ILE A 548 -6.12 -19.67 13.59
CA ILE A 548 -7.53 -19.90 13.26
C ILE A 548 -8.38 -20.00 14.54
N GLY A 549 -7.87 -20.61 15.60
CA GLY A 549 -8.50 -20.66 16.92
C GLY A 549 -8.72 -19.27 17.51
N ARG A 550 -7.67 -18.43 17.54
CA ARG A 550 -7.76 -17.04 17.99
C ARG A 550 -8.78 -16.23 17.18
N LEU A 551 -8.79 -16.40 15.86
CA LEU A 551 -9.78 -15.77 15.00
C LEU A 551 -11.20 -16.25 15.32
N SER A 552 -11.39 -17.54 15.55
CA SER A 552 -12.68 -18.12 15.92
C SER A 552 -13.21 -17.52 17.22
N ASP A 553 -12.35 -17.38 18.24
CA ASP A 553 -12.70 -16.77 19.52
C ASP A 553 -13.03 -15.27 19.37
N ALA A 554 -12.23 -14.53 18.61
CA ALA A 554 -12.46 -13.10 18.34
C ALA A 554 -13.78 -12.87 17.60
N VAL A 555 -14.08 -13.67 16.57
CA VAL A 555 -15.35 -13.57 15.82
C VAL A 555 -16.54 -14.02 16.68
N ALA A 556 -16.37 -15.02 17.55
CA ALA A 556 -17.41 -15.45 18.50
C ALA A 556 -17.80 -14.35 19.51
N SER A 557 -16.85 -13.47 19.85
CA SER A 557 -17.08 -12.35 20.76
C SER A 557 -17.88 -11.19 20.16
N VAL A 558 -18.09 -11.19 18.84
CA VAL A 558 -18.80 -10.11 18.12
C VAL A 558 -20.27 -10.09 18.53
N HIS A 559 -20.71 -8.99 19.14
CA HIS A 559 -22.09 -8.89 19.59
C HIS A 559 -23.06 -8.76 18.39
N PRO A 560 -24.23 -9.43 18.40
CA PRO A 560 -25.27 -9.27 17.37
C PRO A 560 -25.78 -7.84 17.10
N TRP A 561 -25.47 -6.88 17.97
CA TRP A 561 -25.89 -5.47 17.83
C TRP A 561 -24.72 -4.55 17.48
N ASP A 562 -23.50 -5.08 17.44
CA ASP A 562 -22.34 -4.28 17.08
C ASP A 562 -22.43 -3.84 15.62
N PRO A 563 -22.04 -2.57 15.33
CA PRO A 563 -21.78 -2.15 13.96
C PRO A 563 -20.72 -3.05 13.33
N LEU A 564 -21.11 -3.80 12.29
CA LEU A 564 -20.29 -4.90 11.77
C LEU A 564 -18.91 -4.43 11.28
N GLN A 565 -18.80 -3.21 10.74
CA GLN A 565 -17.53 -2.64 10.32
C GLN A 565 -16.58 -2.34 11.48
N GLN A 566 -17.11 -1.92 12.64
CA GLN A 566 -16.31 -1.70 13.84
C GLN A 566 -15.91 -3.03 14.49
N ALA A 567 -16.80 -4.03 14.46
CA ALA A 567 -16.47 -5.39 14.85
C ALA A 567 -15.34 -5.98 13.99
N ALA A 568 -15.43 -5.87 12.66
CA ALA A 568 -14.40 -6.37 11.75
C ALA A 568 -13.01 -5.74 12.04
N ARG A 569 -12.96 -4.42 12.29
CA ARG A 569 -11.71 -3.73 12.65
C ARG A 569 -11.14 -4.23 13.99
N ARG A 570 -12.00 -4.46 14.99
CA ARG A 570 -11.57 -5.00 16.29
C ARG A 570 -11.01 -6.41 16.16
N VAL A 571 -11.71 -7.29 15.44
CA VAL A 571 -11.25 -8.66 15.17
C VAL A 571 -9.87 -8.64 14.50
N VAL A 572 -9.68 -7.82 13.46
CA VAL A 572 -8.36 -7.69 12.82
C VAL A 572 -7.30 -7.20 13.80
N SER A 573 -7.58 -6.13 14.58
CA SER A 573 -6.60 -5.61 15.54
C SER A 573 -6.25 -6.57 16.68
N GLU A 574 -7.14 -7.49 17.05
CA GLU A 574 -6.92 -8.46 18.12
C GLU A 574 -6.15 -9.71 17.64
N VAL A 575 -6.34 -10.11 16.39
CA VAL A 575 -5.79 -11.36 15.84
C VAL A 575 -4.49 -11.14 15.07
N MET A 576 -4.30 -9.96 14.46
CA MET A 576 -3.20 -9.67 13.55
C MET A 576 -1.82 -9.89 14.21
N PRO A 577 -0.89 -10.60 13.53
CA PRO A 577 0.44 -10.89 14.06
C PRO A 577 1.30 -9.62 14.19
N ALA A 578 2.29 -9.65 15.09
CA ALA A 578 3.18 -8.51 15.36
C ALA A 578 4.08 -8.14 14.15
N ARG A 579 4.31 -9.08 13.23
CA ARG A 579 5.10 -8.85 12.02
C ARG A 579 4.32 -9.33 10.80
N GLN A 580 3.72 -8.38 10.09
CA GLN A 580 2.96 -8.65 8.87
C GLN A 580 3.90 -9.09 7.74
N ARG A 581 3.57 -10.21 7.09
CA ARG A 581 4.31 -10.76 5.93
C ARG A 581 3.45 -10.85 4.67
N ASP A 582 2.13 -10.88 4.85
CA ASP A 582 1.18 -10.88 3.76
C ASP A 582 0.00 -9.95 4.05
N ASP A 583 -0.80 -9.73 3.01
CA ASP A 583 -1.96 -8.88 3.04
C ASP A 583 -3.03 -9.47 3.97
N VAL A 584 -3.67 -8.58 4.73
CA VAL A 584 -4.69 -8.97 5.69
C VAL A 584 -6.04 -8.62 5.12
N THR A 585 -6.84 -9.66 4.84
CA THR A 585 -8.21 -9.50 4.39
C THR A 585 -9.18 -10.23 5.31
N LEU A 586 -10.26 -9.53 5.69
CA LEU A 586 -11.38 -10.09 6.43
C LEU A 586 -12.69 -9.60 5.84
N LEU A 587 -13.61 -10.52 5.55
CA LEU A 587 -15.01 -10.27 5.21
C LEU A 587 -15.90 -10.92 6.27
N LEU A 588 -16.59 -10.09 7.05
CA LEU A 588 -17.66 -10.50 7.95
C LEU A 588 -19.00 -10.37 7.26
N ALA A 589 -19.83 -11.40 7.36
CA ALA A 589 -21.16 -11.45 6.77
C ALA A 589 -22.19 -11.97 7.78
N ARG A 590 -23.07 -11.08 8.26
CA ARG A 590 -24.15 -11.40 9.19
C ARG A 590 -25.42 -11.73 8.42
N MET A 591 -25.91 -12.96 8.60
CA MET A 591 -27.10 -13.47 7.94
C MET A 591 -28.34 -12.81 8.53
N ILE A 592 -29.14 -12.14 7.69
CA ILE A 592 -30.45 -11.59 8.08
C ILE A 592 -31.56 -12.51 7.57
N GLY A 593 -31.43 -12.99 6.33
CA GLY A 593 -32.43 -13.84 5.69
C GLY A 593 -33.77 -13.13 5.43
N TYR A 594 -34.72 -13.86 4.86
CA TYR A 594 -36.12 -13.43 4.77
C TYR A 594 -36.90 -13.92 5.98
N ARG A 595 -37.94 -13.17 6.38
CA ARG A 595 -38.86 -13.63 7.42
C ARG A 595 -39.72 -14.75 6.86
N LYS A 596 -40.11 -15.69 7.74
CA LYS A 596 -41.00 -16.80 7.37
C LYS A 596 -42.35 -16.34 6.81
N GLU A 597 -42.83 -15.17 7.23
CA GLU A 597 -44.08 -14.55 6.74
C GLU A 597 -43.96 -13.90 5.36
N ASP A 598 -42.74 -13.64 4.89
CA ASP A 598 -42.41 -13.08 3.58
C ASP A 598 -42.14 -14.15 2.52
N THR A 599 -42.15 -15.44 2.90
CA THR A 599 -41.79 -16.53 1.99
C THR A 599 -42.77 -17.70 2.12
N ALA A 600 -42.95 -18.45 1.04
CA ALA A 600 -43.63 -19.73 1.06
C ALA A 600 -42.98 -20.69 0.06
N THR A 601 -42.93 -21.97 0.41
CA THR A 601 -42.42 -23.03 -0.46
C THR A 601 -43.36 -24.22 -0.41
N TRP A 602 -43.73 -24.73 -1.59
CA TRP A 602 -44.59 -25.90 -1.75
C TRP A 602 -43.91 -26.93 -2.63
N ARG A 603 -44.06 -28.20 -2.28
CA ARG A 603 -43.62 -29.33 -3.10
C ARG A 603 -44.85 -30.05 -3.66
N LEU A 604 -44.92 -30.15 -4.97
CA LEU A 604 -46.03 -30.71 -5.72
C LEU A 604 -45.55 -31.94 -6.52
N PRO A 605 -46.37 -33.00 -6.65
CA PRO A 605 -46.06 -34.07 -7.60
C PRO A 605 -46.17 -33.54 -9.04
N ALA A 606 -45.31 -33.98 -9.96
CA ALA A 606 -45.42 -33.67 -11.38
C ALA A 606 -46.60 -34.43 -12.00
N ARG A 607 -47.77 -33.81 -11.98
CA ARG A 607 -49.03 -34.30 -12.55
C ARG A 607 -49.71 -33.17 -13.31
N ASP A 608 -50.63 -33.51 -14.20
CA ASP A 608 -51.34 -32.52 -15.04
C ASP A 608 -52.14 -31.49 -14.21
N ASP A 609 -52.55 -31.83 -12.99
CA ASP A 609 -53.25 -30.94 -12.07
C ASP A 609 -52.32 -30.00 -11.26
N ALA A 610 -50.99 -30.15 -11.36
CA ALA A 610 -50.03 -29.42 -10.53
C ALA A 610 -50.12 -27.90 -10.73
N ALA A 611 -50.34 -27.43 -11.96
CA ALA A 611 -50.46 -25.99 -12.25
C ALA A 611 -51.72 -25.37 -11.60
N VAL A 612 -52.83 -26.12 -11.55
CA VAL A 612 -54.07 -25.69 -10.88
C VAL A 612 -53.84 -25.59 -9.37
N ARG A 613 -53.26 -26.63 -8.78
CA ARG A 613 -52.94 -26.67 -7.34
C ARG A 613 -51.96 -25.56 -6.93
N ALA A 614 -50.93 -25.33 -7.73
CA ALA A 614 -49.98 -24.23 -7.49
C ALA A 614 -50.69 -22.87 -7.50
N ARG A 615 -51.59 -22.65 -8.48
CA ARG A 615 -52.37 -21.42 -8.60
C ARG A 615 -53.28 -21.20 -7.39
N GLU A 616 -53.94 -22.23 -6.87
CA GLU A 616 -54.79 -22.12 -5.68
C GLU A 616 -53.99 -21.72 -4.44
N LEU A 617 -52.85 -22.40 -4.20
CA LEU A 617 -51.96 -22.12 -3.07
C LEU A 617 -51.37 -20.70 -3.14
N VAL A 618 -50.87 -20.31 -4.31
CA VAL A 618 -50.30 -18.97 -4.53
C VAL A 618 -51.37 -17.89 -4.41
N SER A 619 -52.59 -18.12 -4.93
CA SER A 619 -53.69 -17.15 -4.85
C SER A 619 -54.10 -16.88 -3.40
N ALA A 620 -54.20 -17.93 -2.58
CA ALA A 620 -54.47 -17.81 -1.16
C ALA A 620 -53.40 -16.98 -0.44
N LEU A 621 -52.12 -17.24 -0.72
CA LEU A 621 -51.02 -16.48 -0.12
C LEU A 621 -50.99 -15.02 -0.57
N LEU A 622 -51.19 -14.74 -1.86
CA LEU A 622 -51.21 -13.37 -2.39
C LEU A 622 -52.35 -12.54 -1.81
N ARG A 623 -53.50 -13.17 -1.50
CA ARG A 623 -54.60 -12.52 -0.75
C ARG A 623 -54.19 -12.23 0.69
N GLN A 624 -53.54 -13.18 1.37
CA GLN A 624 -53.00 -12.97 2.72
C GLN A 624 -51.98 -11.83 2.76
N TRP A 625 -51.13 -11.73 1.75
CA TRP A 625 -50.15 -10.65 1.60
C TRP A 625 -50.76 -9.32 1.14
N ARG A 626 -52.06 -9.28 0.81
CA ARG A 626 -52.75 -8.09 0.28
C ARG A 626 -52.05 -7.54 -0.97
N THR A 627 -51.70 -8.42 -1.90
CA THR A 627 -51.14 -8.04 -3.20
C THR A 627 -52.22 -7.43 -4.10
N ARG A 628 -51.88 -6.40 -4.89
CA ARG A 628 -52.82 -5.75 -5.82
C ARG A 628 -53.34 -6.75 -6.87
N ASP A 629 -54.58 -6.59 -7.31
CA ASP A 629 -55.22 -7.55 -8.23
C ASP A 629 -54.44 -7.75 -9.53
N GLY A 630 -53.94 -6.66 -10.14
CA GLY A 630 -53.13 -6.74 -11.38
C GLY A 630 -51.86 -7.59 -11.21
N THR A 631 -51.07 -7.32 -10.17
CA THR A 631 -49.87 -8.11 -9.84
C THR A 631 -50.22 -9.55 -9.50
N ARG A 632 -51.32 -9.77 -8.75
CA ARG A 632 -51.78 -11.11 -8.40
C ARG A 632 -52.06 -11.93 -9.66
N ASP A 633 -52.79 -11.36 -10.61
CA ASP A 633 -53.17 -12.06 -11.85
C ASP A 633 -51.93 -12.36 -12.71
N SER A 634 -50.96 -11.45 -12.78
CA SER A 634 -49.66 -11.68 -13.44
C SER A 634 -48.87 -12.82 -12.79
N VAL A 635 -48.76 -12.84 -11.46
CA VAL A 635 -48.03 -13.90 -10.73
C VAL A 635 -48.73 -15.26 -10.88
N LEU A 636 -50.07 -15.30 -10.84
CA LEU A 636 -50.82 -16.55 -11.03
C LEU A 636 -50.64 -17.12 -12.44
N LEU A 637 -50.63 -16.27 -13.47
CA LEU A 637 -50.35 -16.70 -14.84
C LEU A 637 -48.91 -17.18 -14.98
N LEU A 638 -47.94 -16.44 -14.43
CA LEU A 638 -46.53 -16.80 -14.39
C LEU A 638 -46.30 -18.19 -13.78
N VAL A 639 -46.86 -18.44 -12.58
CA VAL A 639 -46.75 -19.72 -11.88
C VAL A 639 -47.38 -20.84 -12.70
N SER A 640 -48.56 -20.63 -13.28
CA SER A 640 -49.22 -21.63 -14.13
C SER A 640 -48.35 -22.03 -15.33
N GLU A 641 -47.76 -21.07 -16.04
CA GLU A 641 -46.87 -21.35 -17.18
C GLU A 641 -45.59 -22.08 -16.77
N LEU A 642 -44.93 -21.63 -15.70
CA LEU A 642 -43.69 -22.24 -15.22
C LEU A 642 -43.91 -23.67 -14.71
N VAL A 643 -44.97 -23.91 -13.94
CA VAL A 643 -45.31 -25.25 -13.44
C VAL A 643 -45.73 -26.17 -14.60
N THR A 644 -46.48 -25.67 -15.58
CA THR A 644 -46.85 -26.47 -16.77
C THR A 644 -45.62 -26.89 -17.56
N ASN A 645 -44.65 -25.98 -17.73
CA ASN A 645 -43.37 -26.32 -18.35
C ASN A 645 -42.59 -27.37 -17.53
N ALA A 646 -42.55 -27.23 -16.21
CA ALA A 646 -41.90 -28.20 -15.33
C ALA A 646 -42.54 -29.59 -15.46
N VAL A 647 -43.87 -29.71 -15.43
CA VAL A 647 -44.59 -31.00 -15.63
C VAL A 647 -44.29 -31.61 -16.99
N ARG A 648 -44.25 -30.80 -18.05
CA ARG A 648 -44.03 -31.29 -19.43
C ARG A 648 -42.60 -31.79 -19.64
N HIS A 649 -41.62 -31.15 -19.01
CA HIS A 649 -40.20 -31.37 -19.30
C HIS A 649 -39.45 -32.15 -18.19
N ALA A 650 -40.09 -32.43 -17.06
CA ALA A 650 -39.52 -33.21 -15.97
C ALA A 650 -40.53 -34.19 -15.37
N GLY A 651 -40.05 -35.36 -14.96
CA GLY A 651 -40.89 -36.39 -14.30
C GLY A 651 -40.84 -36.38 -12.76
N GLY A 652 -39.94 -35.58 -12.16
CA GLY A 652 -39.74 -35.51 -10.72
C GLY A 652 -40.61 -34.47 -10.01
N PRO A 653 -40.58 -34.40 -8.67
CA PRO A 653 -41.37 -33.45 -7.90
C PRO A 653 -41.02 -32.00 -8.24
N ILE A 654 -42.03 -31.14 -8.28
CA ILE A 654 -41.93 -29.72 -8.60
C ILE A 654 -41.93 -28.92 -7.30
N THR A 655 -41.03 -27.95 -7.18
CA THR A 655 -41.00 -27.02 -6.05
C THR A 655 -41.46 -25.65 -6.52
N VAL A 656 -42.42 -25.04 -5.86
CA VAL A 656 -42.86 -23.67 -6.11
C VAL A 656 -42.51 -22.84 -4.90
N ARG A 657 -41.75 -21.76 -5.07
CA ARG A 657 -41.34 -20.85 -4.00
C ARG A 657 -41.73 -19.42 -4.38
N LEU A 658 -42.32 -18.70 -3.43
CA LEU A 658 -42.71 -17.31 -3.59
C LEU A 658 -42.11 -16.49 -2.45
N ILE A 659 -41.48 -15.37 -2.80
CA ILE A 659 -40.72 -14.51 -1.89
C ILE A 659 -41.18 -13.07 -2.09
N ARG A 660 -41.47 -12.39 -0.98
CA ARG A 660 -41.73 -10.95 -0.93
C ARG A 660 -40.43 -10.23 -0.60
N ASP A 661 -39.89 -9.52 -1.59
CA ASP A 661 -38.62 -8.79 -1.47
C ASP A 661 -38.83 -7.31 -1.84
N GLY A 662 -38.76 -6.43 -0.84
CA GLY A 662 -38.98 -5.00 -1.02
C GLY A 662 -40.30 -4.67 -1.76
N PRO A 663 -40.25 -3.93 -2.90
CA PRO A 663 -41.41 -3.62 -3.72
C PRO A 663 -41.75 -4.72 -4.75
N GLY A 664 -41.09 -5.87 -4.74
CA GLY A 664 -41.25 -6.94 -5.72
C GLY A 664 -41.71 -8.28 -5.13
N LEU A 665 -42.03 -9.20 -6.03
CA LEU A 665 -42.27 -10.61 -5.76
C LEU A 665 -41.34 -11.45 -6.62
N LEU A 666 -40.55 -12.32 -6.00
CA LEU A 666 -39.73 -13.31 -6.67
C LEU A 666 -40.44 -14.67 -6.62
N CYS A 667 -40.70 -15.23 -7.80
CA CYS A 667 -41.29 -16.55 -7.99
C CYS A 667 -40.25 -17.51 -8.52
N GLU A 668 -40.17 -18.69 -7.94
CA GLU A 668 -39.28 -19.76 -8.38
C GLU A 668 -40.04 -21.06 -8.58
N VAL A 669 -39.73 -21.75 -9.67
CA VAL A 669 -40.24 -23.09 -9.96
C VAL A 669 -39.06 -24.01 -10.24
N GLY A 670 -38.85 -24.98 -9.35
CA GLY A 670 -37.82 -26.00 -9.45
C GLY A 670 -38.35 -27.31 -9.99
N ASP A 671 -37.58 -27.96 -10.86
CA ASP A 671 -37.87 -29.26 -11.46
C ASP A 671 -36.59 -30.12 -11.57
N THR A 672 -36.75 -31.42 -11.80
CA THR A 672 -35.62 -32.37 -11.93
C THR A 672 -35.12 -32.51 -13.37
N GLY A 673 -35.54 -31.65 -14.29
CA GLY A 673 -35.17 -31.70 -15.69
C GLY A 673 -33.86 -30.96 -15.97
N ASN A 674 -33.03 -31.52 -16.83
CA ASN A 674 -31.74 -30.95 -17.25
C ASN A 674 -31.81 -30.10 -18.54
N GLY A 675 -32.99 -29.97 -19.16
CA GLY A 675 -33.17 -29.17 -20.37
C GLY A 675 -33.15 -27.66 -20.08
N ARG A 676 -32.38 -26.89 -20.88
CA ARG A 676 -32.28 -25.42 -20.78
C ARG A 676 -33.52 -24.74 -21.37
N PRO A 677 -34.28 -23.95 -20.59
CA PRO A 677 -35.37 -23.12 -21.11
C PRO A 677 -34.85 -22.15 -22.19
N ARG A 678 -35.45 -22.17 -23.38
CA ARG A 678 -35.11 -21.25 -24.47
C ARG A 678 -36.36 -20.49 -24.93
N LEU A 679 -36.22 -19.17 -25.08
CA LEU A 679 -37.21 -18.36 -25.80
C LEU A 679 -37.17 -18.75 -27.28
N GLY A 680 -38.04 -19.66 -27.72
CA GLY A 680 -38.19 -20.01 -29.13
C GLY A 680 -38.96 -18.94 -29.90
N ARG A 681 -38.70 -18.74 -31.20
CA ARG A 681 -39.60 -17.93 -32.05
C ARG A 681 -40.83 -18.78 -32.41
N ALA A 682 -41.88 -18.74 -31.60
CA ALA A 682 -43.12 -19.43 -31.92
C ALA A 682 -43.82 -18.74 -33.11
N GLY A 683 -44.18 -19.50 -34.15
CA GLY A 683 -45.03 -18.99 -35.22
C GLY A 683 -46.45 -18.70 -34.72
N LEU A 684 -47.19 -17.83 -35.41
CA LEU A 684 -48.57 -17.46 -35.05
C LEU A 684 -49.53 -18.67 -34.92
N LEU A 685 -49.19 -19.81 -35.51
CA LEU A 685 -49.99 -21.05 -35.56
C LEU A 685 -49.40 -22.22 -34.74
N ASP A 686 -48.30 -22.05 -34.02
CA ASP A 686 -47.76 -23.11 -33.16
C ASP A 686 -48.54 -23.21 -31.83
N ASP A 687 -48.98 -24.42 -31.50
CA ASP A 687 -49.67 -24.80 -30.25
C ASP A 687 -48.70 -24.93 -29.05
N GLY A 688 -47.39 -24.78 -29.26
CA GLY A 688 -46.35 -24.90 -28.23
C GLY A 688 -45.37 -23.71 -28.20
N GLY A 689 -44.62 -23.56 -27.11
CA GLY A 689 -43.47 -22.63 -27.04
C GLY A 689 -43.80 -21.18 -26.67
N ARG A 690 -45.06 -20.85 -26.33
CA ARG A 690 -45.46 -19.48 -25.93
C ARG A 690 -45.28 -19.18 -24.44
N GLY A 691 -45.15 -20.20 -23.59
CA GLY A 691 -45.13 -20.01 -22.13
C GLY A 691 -44.00 -19.08 -21.66
N LEU A 692 -42.77 -19.26 -22.18
CA LEU A 692 -41.65 -18.37 -21.83
C LEU A 692 -41.80 -16.94 -22.40
N HIS A 693 -42.56 -16.74 -23.49
CA HIS A 693 -42.91 -15.38 -23.97
C HIS A 693 -43.89 -14.67 -23.04
N VAL A 694 -44.78 -15.43 -22.41
CA VAL A 694 -45.68 -14.89 -21.38
C VAL A 694 -44.87 -14.52 -20.14
N VAL A 695 -44.00 -15.42 -19.66
CA VAL A 695 -43.05 -15.14 -18.56
C VAL A 695 -42.27 -13.86 -18.84
N HIS A 696 -41.59 -13.78 -19.99
CA HIS A 696 -40.74 -12.64 -20.34
C HIS A 696 -41.49 -11.30 -20.39
N ARG A 697 -42.76 -11.28 -20.80
CA ARG A 697 -43.57 -10.05 -20.85
C ARG A 697 -44.14 -9.62 -19.50
N LEU A 698 -44.33 -10.55 -18.57
CA LEU A 698 -44.92 -10.28 -17.25
C LEU A 698 -43.89 -9.95 -16.17
N THR A 699 -42.62 -10.27 -16.42
CA THR A 699 -41.54 -10.16 -15.43
C THR A 699 -40.59 -9.02 -15.77
N THR A 700 -40.03 -8.36 -14.75
CA THR A 700 -38.89 -7.44 -14.96
C THR A 700 -37.64 -8.22 -15.34
N ARG A 701 -37.40 -9.34 -14.66
CA ARG A 701 -36.25 -10.21 -14.85
C ARG A 701 -36.68 -11.64 -14.65
N TRP A 702 -36.06 -12.55 -15.38
CA TRP A 702 -36.20 -13.98 -15.15
C TRP A 702 -34.92 -14.68 -15.59
N GLY A 703 -34.69 -15.88 -15.06
CA GLY A 703 -33.51 -16.66 -15.38
C GLY A 703 -33.63 -18.11 -14.94
N VAL A 704 -32.53 -18.82 -15.08
CA VAL A 704 -32.44 -20.24 -14.78
C VAL A 704 -31.21 -20.46 -13.92
N ARG A 705 -31.39 -21.21 -12.84
CA ARG A 705 -30.33 -21.68 -11.97
C ARG A 705 -30.26 -23.20 -12.04
N TRP A 706 -29.06 -23.73 -12.15
CA TRP A 706 -28.86 -25.17 -12.08
C TRP A 706 -28.70 -25.62 -10.63
N THR A 707 -29.08 -26.85 -10.37
CA THR A 707 -28.94 -27.54 -9.09
C THR A 707 -28.40 -28.93 -9.38
N GLU A 708 -27.80 -29.56 -8.38
CA GLU A 708 -27.27 -30.94 -8.49
C GLU A 708 -28.29 -31.92 -9.09
N THR A 709 -29.58 -31.76 -8.78
CA THR A 709 -30.64 -32.70 -9.19
C THR A 709 -31.57 -32.16 -10.28
N GLY A 710 -31.28 -31.01 -10.89
CA GLY A 710 -32.19 -30.36 -11.85
C GLY A 710 -31.99 -28.86 -12.00
N LYS A 711 -33.06 -28.09 -12.10
CA LYS A 711 -33.00 -26.64 -12.29
C LYS A 711 -34.10 -25.90 -11.56
N VAL A 712 -33.90 -24.59 -11.39
CA VAL A 712 -34.89 -23.64 -10.89
C VAL A 712 -35.03 -22.50 -11.90
N VAL A 713 -36.25 -22.28 -12.38
CA VAL A 713 -36.61 -21.10 -13.17
C VAL A 713 -37.17 -20.05 -12.22
N TRP A 714 -36.54 -18.89 -12.19
CA TRP A 714 -36.92 -17.79 -11.31
C TRP A 714 -37.38 -16.58 -12.11
N ALA A 715 -38.28 -15.79 -11.55
CA ALA A 715 -38.94 -14.67 -12.21
C ALA A 715 -39.38 -13.60 -11.20
N GLU A 716 -39.04 -12.34 -11.48
CA GLU A 716 -39.34 -11.18 -10.65
C GLU A 716 -40.51 -10.37 -11.23
N VAL A 717 -41.45 -9.99 -10.37
CA VAL A 717 -42.62 -9.18 -10.73
C VAL A 717 -42.73 -7.98 -9.77
N VAL A 718 -42.98 -6.79 -10.30
CA VAL A 718 -43.16 -5.57 -9.50
C VAL A 718 -44.55 -5.55 -8.84
N ARG A 719 -44.62 -5.15 -7.57
CA ARG A 719 -45.83 -5.19 -6.74
C ARG A 719 -46.72 -3.96 -6.87
#